data_AF-A0A2M7AAL7-F1
#
_entry.id   AF-A0A2M7AAL7-F1
#
_cell.length_a   1.000
_cell.length_b   1.000
_cell.length_c   1.000
_cell.angle_alpha   90.00
_cell.angle_beta   90.00
_cell.angle_gamma   90.00
#
_symmetry.space_group_name_H-M   'P 1'
#
loop_
_entity.id
_entity.type
_entity.pdbx_description
1 polymer ?
#
loop_
_entity_poly.entity_id
_entity_poly.type
_entity_poly.pdbx_seq_one_letter_code
_entity_poly.pdbx_strand_id
1 'polypeptide(L)'
;MKRWQTLFILEITLLSLRGLPSFSASIDAKEVEEDNSLASTLVTPHEPWGKGWAGGPARTLFFVYTGPYDGTWEDTGTRVREVVELQQRFDLPGDAVLFCGKGDNWVFHGLRDGEDRAERLLKKPYDLYVIAGFPLDKLHPKFQYLILEQVAKGAGLVCCGSSAKDFMVARRKIDPTPSALINSLPVLDAKTAAQYVTAYRLGKGRGVWLNYGAQSVGPRREFSYRGLTEYDYWMALVGRAALWAAGNESPVGIDAINGDKPAALDRASHGNNVEVVLSNGGEQSTSVIVVTALRRASDGMKQTLGATKLVLEAGKPASLKVNIPAARAGDYFLDVVARDSRGVVAFGAGNVTVSSEPGIEKVEVDRTFVERGQAINATATLRGDVPAGAVLRMRLRDSYDRIVWQRDISPEKGQPTHTVEYRADGFATILMRVEAALVVGGQEADMKDADFSVPKRRQGQMNFVMWDAPLDVLGYYTWRQLQEAGMGVCLLGSFSKRPQPEALRACDASLAPYSTRILDPKDDNGYMQPVCWNDDPAASEYVRKIVDNQSDLREQGVFVYSLGDEGVTKGCCVHPKCLAAYRQWLQGQYGTIQKLNNSWSTTYKTFDDVNLLNPEDNMEIQARKTCFPRWYDREAFARYNLMQFSKRFVDAYRRLDPESLCGFEGTGGFGDDYDAILTGNTFYGPYPSIGDDIVRWNYPRERVRSNWMGYSKTGDALSDAAWRMMMKGMDSIWYWMWSGIGSWRGYLRPTLDFWPAIDDLMKEMQPVREGLGDLILQSEMRHSGIAIFYSLPSALSGQLENSGAFVSPETAHINFLNVTSELGMDAKYLTSAMLNRGALQNEEFQVLLLPMTQALSIPECDIIRRFVENGGTVIADVRPGVYDDHCKPLQTGSLDALFGIKRTGRGTPVEAAVSVKGELGGRTLRLQFPQAKVDSDVQLDSAQALGVADKTPVLLVNRVGKGRAILLNFHPQFGRSTDLATTAMRDLLKTLYNVAGARGAITATDPAGGAMPVTETRVWQNGDSLVFGLWRRMENAWFGPKSGTVAGEPQPARVSLDKPSYIYDLRAHKCLGSVTQINTRLKWGRPNFYLSLPYEIKGLRVTLPAGTPKVGQPFVASISLNIPPTAKEKFACWVQVVDPEGKSPLWGRQVVLLAKGKAQLPLMTAFNDRPGKWRVRVKELFSNTTVEASWTVQ
;
A
#
# COMPACT_ATOMS: atom_id res chain seq x y z
N MET A 1 5.41 28.39 6.29
CA MET A 1 6.52 27.71 5.61
C MET A 1 6.40 26.18 5.54
N LYS A 2 5.78 25.48 6.51
CA LYS A 2 5.62 24.00 6.51
C LYS A 2 4.76 23.36 5.39
N ARG A 3 3.93 24.12 4.66
CA ARG A 3 3.04 23.60 3.59
C ARG A 3 3.65 23.61 2.17
N TRP A 4 4.81 24.23 1.98
CA TRP A 4 5.42 24.41 0.65
C TRP A 4 6.30 23.23 0.21
N GLN A 5 6.85 22.45 1.13
CA GLN A 5 7.68 21.29 0.79
C GLN A 5 6.87 20.11 0.23
N THR A 6 5.66 19.85 0.71
CA THR A 6 4.79 18.78 0.19
C THR A 6 4.33 19.03 -1.24
N LEU A 7 4.20 20.30 -1.63
CA LEU A 7 3.74 20.70 -2.97
C LEU A 7 4.85 20.69 -4.03
N PHE A 8 6.08 20.99 -3.62
CA PHE A 8 7.25 20.90 -4.49
C PHE A 8 7.57 19.44 -4.87
N ILE A 9 7.26 18.49 -3.98
CA ILE A 9 7.41 17.05 -4.23
C ILE A 9 6.40 16.58 -5.29
N LEU A 10 5.18 17.12 -5.32
CA LEU A 10 4.14 16.70 -6.27
C LEU A 10 4.42 17.20 -7.70
N GLU A 11 4.95 18.43 -7.86
CA GLU A 11 5.35 18.95 -9.18
C GLU A 11 6.55 18.19 -9.76
N ILE A 12 7.51 17.76 -8.93
CA ILE A 12 8.66 16.97 -9.40
C ILE A 12 8.24 15.56 -9.85
N THR A 13 7.25 14.96 -9.17
CA THR A 13 6.65 13.66 -9.55
C THR A 13 5.91 13.75 -10.90
N LEU A 14 5.31 14.91 -11.24
CA LEU A 14 4.73 15.16 -12.57
C LEU A 14 5.78 15.45 -13.65
N LEU A 15 6.97 15.91 -13.27
CA LEU A 15 8.07 16.24 -14.19
C LEU A 15 8.92 15.02 -14.58
N SER A 16 9.07 14.02 -13.71
CA SER A 16 9.77 12.74 -13.99
C SER A 16 9.03 11.83 -14.98
N LEU A 17 7.71 11.99 -15.13
CA LEU A 17 6.89 11.27 -16.12
C LEU A 17 7.03 11.78 -17.57
N ARG A 18 7.79 12.87 -17.81
CA ARG A 18 7.91 13.50 -19.15
C ARG A 18 8.74 12.73 -20.18
N GLY A 19 9.33 11.58 -19.81
CA GLY A 19 10.05 10.69 -20.72
C GLY A 19 9.17 9.67 -21.46
N LEU A 20 7.90 9.53 -21.06
CA LEU A 20 6.89 8.76 -21.78
C LEU A 20 6.07 9.74 -22.64
N PRO A 21 5.65 9.37 -23.87
CA PRO A 21 4.77 10.22 -24.65
C PRO A 21 3.58 10.63 -23.78
N SER A 22 3.33 11.93 -23.73
CA SER A 22 2.31 12.59 -22.92
C SER A 22 0.92 12.05 -23.25
N PHE A 23 0.56 10.88 -22.73
CA PHE A 23 -0.82 10.43 -22.65
C PHE A 23 -1.47 11.22 -21.51
N SER A 24 -1.73 12.52 -21.74
CA SER A 24 -2.68 13.26 -20.92
C SER A 24 -3.99 12.48 -20.96
N ALA A 25 -4.35 11.92 -19.81
CA ALA A 25 -5.51 11.07 -19.69
C ALA A 25 -6.75 11.95 -19.61
N SER A 26 -7.44 12.10 -20.74
CA SER A 26 -8.79 12.67 -20.76
C SER A 26 -9.71 11.78 -19.92
N ILE A 27 -10.15 12.26 -18.76
CA ILE A 27 -11.36 11.78 -18.07
C ILE A 27 -12.53 12.01 -19.03
N ASP A 28 -13.49 11.09 -19.09
CA ASP A 28 -14.72 11.31 -19.85
C ASP A 28 -15.90 11.73 -18.96
N ALA A 29 -16.96 12.27 -19.58
CA ALA A 29 -18.15 12.71 -18.87
C ALA A 29 -18.80 11.62 -17.99
N LYS A 30 -18.71 10.34 -18.36
CA LYS A 30 -19.27 9.24 -17.55
C LYS A 30 -18.43 9.01 -16.30
N GLU A 31 -17.11 9.07 -16.43
CA GLU A 31 -16.20 9.02 -15.28
C GLU A 31 -16.41 10.21 -14.35
N VAL A 32 -16.65 11.41 -14.88
CA VAL A 32 -17.02 12.59 -14.06
C VAL A 32 -18.31 12.35 -13.27
N GLU A 33 -19.35 11.76 -13.89
CA GLU A 33 -20.58 11.42 -13.17
C GLU A 33 -20.33 10.39 -12.06
N GLU A 34 -19.48 9.39 -12.30
CA GLU A 34 -19.15 8.36 -11.31
C GLU A 34 -18.33 8.94 -10.14
N ASP A 35 -17.33 9.77 -10.44
CA ASP A 35 -16.45 10.40 -9.46
C ASP A 35 -17.20 11.40 -8.56
N ASN A 36 -18.23 12.08 -9.10
CA ASN A 36 -19.09 13.01 -8.35
C ASN A 36 -20.26 12.30 -7.63
N SER A 37 -20.37 10.97 -7.69
CA SER A 37 -21.49 10.24 -7.09
C SER A 37 -21.42 10.20 -5.57
N LEU A 38 -22.57 10.42 -4.93
CA LEU A 38 -22.76 10.26 -3.48
C LEU A 38 -23.31 8.87 -3.10
N ALA A 39 -23.49 7.97 -4.08
CA ALA A 39 -24.02 6.64 -3.83
C ALA A 39 -23.04 5.82 -2.96
N SER A 40 -23.55 5.31 -1.84
CA SER A 40 -22.75 4.52 -0.89
C SER A 40 -23.58 3.40 -0.29
N THR A 41 -22.95 2.24 -0.11
CA THR A 41 -23.49 1.11 0.64
C THR A 41 -22.86 1.01 2.04
N LEU A 42 -21.72 1.67 2.24
CA LEU A 42 -21.02 1.71 3.52
C LEU A 42 -21.74 2.61 4.53
N VAL A 43 -22.28 2.01 5.58
CA VAL A 43 -22.89 2.71 6.73
C VAL A 43 -21.94 2.66 7.93
N THR A 44 -21.56 3.82 8.44
CA THR A 44 -20.77 3.95 9.67
C THR A 44 -21.70 4.03 10.88
N PRO A 45 -21.27 3.65 12.10
CA PRO A 45 -22.04 3.89 13.32
C PRO A 45 -22.35 5.39 13.54
N HIS A 46 -23.62 5.74 13.72
CA HIS A 46 -24.08 7.12 13.90
C HIS A 46 -25.47 7.21 14.55
N GLU A 47 -25.86 8.40 15.00
CA GLU A 47 -27.25 8.69 15.34
C GLU A 47 -28.03 9.19 14.11
N PRO A 48 -29.13 8.53 13.71
CA PRO A 48 -29.93 8.93 12.55
C PRO A 48 -30.85 10.12 12.90
N TRP A 49 -30.26 11.26 13.25
CA TRP A 49 -30.92 12.44 13.85
C TRP A 49 -32.20 12.90 13.16
N GLY A 50 -32.21 12.94 11.83
CA GLY A 50 -33.33 13.41 11.02
C GLY A 50 -33.72 12.45 9.91
N LYS A 51 -33.50 11.13 10.10
CA LYS A 51 -34.04 10.11 9.19
C LYS A 51 -35.52 9.86 9.45
N GLY A 52 -36.30 9.82 8.37
CA GLY A 52 -37.75 9.86 8.43
C GLY A 52 -38.25 11.21 8.91
N TRP A 53 -37.69 12.33 8.41
CA TRP A 53 -38.10 13.67 8.84
C TRP A 53 -39.56 13.94 8.44
N ALA A 54 -40.37 14.44 9.37
CA ALA A 54 -41.81 14.62 9.17
C ALA A 54 -42.15 15.68 8.11
N GLY A 55 -41.26 16.64 7.88
CA GLY A 55 -41.37 17.62 6.79
C GLY A 55 -41.03 17.05 5.40
N GLY A 56 -40.62 15.79 5.32
CA GLY A 56 -40.20 15.14 4.10
C GLY A 56 -38.74 15.47 3.71
N PRO A 57 -38.24 14.87 2.62
CA PRO A 57 -36.87 15.07 2.16
C PRO A 57 -36.66 16.45 1.55
N ALA A 58 -35.43 16.99 1.67
CA ALA A 58 -35.02 18.20 0.97
C ALA A 58 -33.98 17.87 -0.11
N ARG A 59 -34.33 18.11 -1.37
CA ARG A 59 -33.44 17.87 -2.51
C ARG A 59 -32.28 18.85 -2.45
N THR A 60 -31.07 18.31 -2.36
CA THR A 60 -29.88 19.12 -2.07
C THR A 60 -28.86 19.06 -3.21
N LEU A 61 -28.26 20.19 -3.58
CA LEU A 61 -27.08 20.23 -4.44
C LEU A 61 -25.86 20.65 -3.61
N PHE A 62 -24.87 19.76 -3.53
CA PHE A 62 -23.63 19.98 -2.80
C PHE A 62 -22.52 20.48 -3.73
N PHE A 63 -21.87 21.56 -3.32
CA PHE A 63 -20.65 22.09 -3.93
C PHE A 63 -19.50 21.77 -2.99
N VAL A 64 -18.69 20.77 -3.33
CA VAL A 64 -17.67 20.22 -2.43
C VAL A 64 -16.28 20.56 -2.95
N TYR A 65 -15.51 21.28 -2.14
CA TYR A 65 -14.09 21.49 -2.42
C TYR A 65 -13.32 20.21 -2.14
N THR A 66 -12.60 19.69 -3.14
CA THR A 66 -11.89 18.41 -3.01
C THR A 66 -10.42 18.56 -2.67
N GLY A 67 -9.79 19.70 -2.99
CA GLY A 67 -8.40 19.96 -2.65
C GLY A 67 -7.69 20.88 -3.63
N PRO A 68 -6.35 21.00 -3.53
CA PRO A 68 -5.58 22.01 -4.25
C PRO A 68 -5.07 21.56 -5.65
N TYR A 69 -5.76 20.64 -6.32
CA TYR A 69 -5.32 20.01 -7.58
C TYR A 69 -5.88 20.70 -8.83
N ASP A 70 -5.55 20.17 -10.02
CA ASP A 70 -5.81 20.80 -11.33
C ASP A 70 -7.07 20.31 -12.04
N GLY A 71 -7.88 19.46 -11.40
CA GLY A 71 -9.15 18.95 -11.93
C GLY A 71 -9.00 17.77 -12.90
N THR A 72 -7.78 17.42 -13.31
CA THR A 72 -7.50 16.18 -14.08
C THR A 72 -7.20 14.99 -13.18
N TRP A 73 -6.80 15.25 -11.94
CA TRP A 73 -6.72 14.28 -10.85
C TRP A 73 -6.90 15.01 -9.53
N GLU A 74 -7.54 14.38 -8.55
CA GLU A 74 -7.81 14.98 -7.25
C GLU A 74 -7.68 13.96 -6.12
N ASP A 75 -6.97 14.32 -5.04
CA ASP A 75 -7.10 13.63 -3.75
C ASP A 75 -8.21 14.28 -2.92
N THR A 76 -9.38 13.65 -2.92
CA THR A 76 -10.57 14.12 -2.19
C THR A 76 -10.42 14.03 -0.67
N GLY A 77 -9.50 13.18 -0.17
CA GLY A 77 -9.53 12.71 1.22
C GLY A 77 -10.92 12.24 1.63
N THR A 78 -11.34 12.60 2.84
CA THR A 78 -12.65 12.27 3.45
C THR A 78 -13.75 13.29 3.15
N ARG A 79 -13.49 14.30 2.30
CA ARG A 79 -14.37 15.47 2.12
C ARG A 79 -15.75 15.13 1.56
N VAL A 80 -15.79 14.27 0.54
CA VAL A 80 -17.05 13.81 -0.06
C VAL A 80 -17.76 12.85 0.89
N ARG A 81 -17.03 12.03 1.64
CA ARG A 81 -17.60 11.16 2.68
C ARG A 81 -18.38 11.95 3.72
N GLU A 82 -17.93 13.13 4.15
CA GLU A 82 -18.71 13.93 5.12
C GLU A 82 -20.11 14.31 4.61
N VAL A 83 -20.29 14.50 3.30
CA VAL A 83 -21.61 14.74 2.70
C VAL A 83 -22.47 13.48 2.78
N VAL A 84 -21.89 12.30 2.50
CA VAL A 84 -22.57 11.01 2.66
C VAL A 84 -22.95 10.77 4.13
N GLU A 85 -22.07 11.09 5.07
CA GLU A 85 -22.33 11.01 6.51
C GLU A 85 -23.52 11.88 6.93
N LEU A 86 -23.66 13.06 6.32
CA LEU A 86 -24.82 13.93 6.51
C LEU A 86 -26.10 13.30 5.92
N GLN A 87 -26.03 12.75 4.70
CA GLN A 87 -27.16 12.07 4.05
C GLN A 87 -27.59 10.79 4.77
N GLN A 88 -26.70 10.12 5.50
CA GLN A 88 -27.05 8.95 6.30
C GLN A 88 -27.80 9.34 7.58
N ARG A 89 -27.59 10.56 8.09
CA ARG A 89 -28.26 11.10 9.28
C ARG A 89 -29.55 11.85 8.98
N PHE A 90 -29.71 12.37 7.77
CA PHE A 90 -30.82 13.24 7.35
C PHE A 90 -31.38 12.85 5.98
N ASP A 91 -32.66 13.12 5.73
CA ASP A 91 -33.29 12.89 4.42
C ASP A 91 -32.97 14.01 3.42
N LEU A 92 -31.70 14.04 3.00
CA LEU A 92 -31.16 15.03 2.05
C LEU A 92 -30.72 14.34 0.74
N PRO A 93 -31.64 13.75 -0.05
CA PRO A 93 -31.27 13.19 -1.34
C PRO A 93 -30.65 14.28 -2.20
N GLY A 94 -29.48 14.03 -2.76
CA GLY A 94 -28.74 15.10 -3.40
C GLY A 94 -27.70 14.64 -4.40
N ASP A 95 -27.31 15.59 -5.24
CA ASP A 95 -26.23 15.48 -6.21
C ASP A 95 -25.03 16.30 -5.70
N ALA A 96 -23.83 15.96 -6.16
CA ALA A 96 -22.62 16.75 -5.89
C ALA A 96 -22.00 17.30 -7.17
N VAL A 97 -21.39 18.49 -7.02
CA VAL A 97 -20.45 19.13 -7.93
C VAL A 97 -19.13 19.28 -7.18
N LEU A 98 -18.10 18.64 -7.69
CA LEU A 98 -16.75 18.70 -7.16
C LEU A 98 -15.92 19.76 -7.88
N PHE A 99 -15.12 20.50 -7.13
CA PHE A 99 -14.15 21.45 -7.69
C PHE A 99 -12.92 21.54 -6.79
N CYS A 100 -11.81 21.94 -7.40
CA CYS A 100 -10.48 21.91 -6.80
C CYS A 100 -9.67 23.15 -7.20
N GLY A 101 -8.47 23.29 -6.65
CA GLY A 101 -7.49 24.31 -7.03
C GLY A 101 -7.01 25.17 -5.87
N LYS A 102 -6.14 26.14 -6.16
CA LYS A 102 -5.43 26.96 -5.16
C LYS A 102 -5.68 28.45 -5.37
N GLY A 103 -5.90 29.16 -4.27
CA GLY A 103 -6.05 30.61 -4.30
C GLY A 103 -7.27 31.00 -5.11
N ASP A 104 -7.04 31.68 -6.24
CA ASP A 104 -8.09 32.07 -7.20
C ASP A 104 -8.11 31.19 -8.46
N ASN A 105 -7.14 30.27 -8.59
CA ASN A 105 -7.05 29.31 -9.68
C ASN A 105 -7.76 28.01 -9.28
N TRP A 106 -9.09 28.01 -9.37
CA TRP A 106 -9.93 26.83 -9.15
C TRP A 106 -10.60 26.38 -10.44
N VAL A 107 -10.92 25.09 -10.52
CA VAL A 107 -11.57 24.44 -11.67
C VAL A 107 -12.53 23.35 -11.19
N PHE A 108 -13.47 22.93 -12.05
CA PHE A 108 -14.31 21.76 -11.77
C PHE A 108 -13.53 20.46 -11.99
N HIS A 109 -13.88 19.42 -11.22
CA HIS A 109 -13.37 18.06 -11.46
C HIS A 109 -13.78 17.59 -12.87
N GLY A 110 -12.84 17.11 -13.66
CA GLY A 110 -13.08 16.79 -15.07
C GLY A 110 -13.12 18.01 -15.99
N LEU A 111 -12.65 19.17 -15.53
CA LEU A 111 -12.53 20.41 -16.30
C LEU A 111 -13.88 20.81 -16.93
N ARG A 112 -13.96 20.79 -18.27
CA ARG A 112 -15.15 21.19 -19.01
C ARG A 112 -16.34 20.29 -18.74
N ASP A 113 -16.13 18.98 -18.65
CA ASP A 113 -17.21 18.02 -18.37
C ASP A 113 -17.80 18.25 -16.96
N GLY A 114 -16.95 18.62 -15.99
CA GLY A 114 -17.37 19.02 -14.66
C GLY A 114 -18.18 20.33 -14.65
N GLU A 115 -17.75 21.31 -15.44
CA GLU A 115 -18.50 22.56 -15.64
C GLU A 115 -19.87 22.29 -16.27
N ASP A 116 -19.92 21.48 -17.32
CA ASP A 116 -21.16 21.09 -18.02
C ASP A 116 -22.11 20.32 -17.08
N ARG A 117 -21.57 19.45 -16.21
CA ARG A 117 -22.32 18.81 -15.12
C ARG A 117 -22.92 19.86 -14.18
N ALA A 118 -22.12 20.81 -13.70
CA ALA A 118 -22.58 21.85 -12.78
C ALA A 118 -23.71 22.69 -13.40
N GLU A 119 -23.56 23.11 -14.67
CA GLU A 119 -24.58 23.84 -15.41
C GLU A 119 -25.87 23.03 -15.60
N ARG A 120 -25.75 21.73 -15.90
CA ARG A 120 -26.89 20.84 -16.08
C ARG A 120 -27.64 20.62 -14.77
N LEU A 121 -26.94 20.46 -13.66
CA LEU A 121 -27.56 20.31 -12.35
C LEU A 121 -28.24 21.60 -11.92
N LEU A 122 -27.60 22.76 -12.05
CA LEU A 122 -28.20 24.06 -11.66
C LEU A 122 -29.46 24.47 -12.43
N LYS A 123 -29.78 23.81 -13.56
CA LYS A 123 -31.05 23.97 -14.27
C LYS A 123 -32.21 23.19 -13.64
N LYS A 124 -31.92 22.27 -12.70
CA LYS A 124 -32.93 21.49 -11.97
C LYS A 124 -33.36 22.23 -10.71
N PRO A 125 -34.60 22.04 -10.25
CA PRO A 125 -35.03 22.56 -8.95
C PRO A 125 -34.37 21.77 -7.81
N TYR A 126 -33.78 22.49 -6.85
CA TYR A 126 -33.30 21.99 -5.55
C TYR A 126 -33.86 22.87 -4.44
N ASP A 127 -34.16 22.24 -3.31
CA ASP A 127 -34.66 22.91 -2.11
C ASP A 127 -33.52 23.55 -1.31
N LEU A 128 -32.29 23.03 -1.47
CA LEU A 128 -31.12 23.44 -0.72
C LEU A 128 -29.83 23.40 -1.56
N TYR A 129 -29.01 24.43 -1.40
CA TYR A 129 -27.63 24.47 -1.89
C TYR A 129 -26.67 24.49 -0.71
N VAL A 130 -25.65 23.63 -0.73
CA VAL A 130 -24.62 23.55 0.32
C VAL A 130 -23.25 23.81 -0.28
N ILE A 131 -22.56 24.83 0.20
CA ILE A 131 -21.17 25.13 -0.16
C ILE A 131 -20.26 24.59 0.94
N ALA A 132 -19.58 23.49 0.65
CA ALA A 132 -18.79 22.71 1.60
C ALA A 132 -17.29 23.03 1.45
N GLY A 133 -16.74 23.77 2.41
CA GLY A 133 -15.31 24.03 2.53
C GLY A 133 -14.72 25.02 1.52
N PHE A 134 -15.57 25.82 0.84
CA PHE A 134 -15.14 26.80 -0.17
C PHE A 134 -15.85 28.15 -0.03
N PRO A 135 -15.20 29.27 -0.41
CA PRO A 135 -15.85 30.58 -0.45
C PRO A 135 -16.77 30.70 -1.68
N LEU A 136 -18.09 30.89 -1.47
CA LEU A 136 -19.05 31.06 -2.57
C LEU A 136 -18.72 32.26 -3.48
N ASP A 137 -18.19 33.34 -2.90
CA ASP A 137 -17.74 34.56 -3.57
C ASP A 137 -16.60 34.33 -4.57
N LYS A 138 -15.89 33.20 -4.47
CA LYS A 138 -14.86 32.81 -5.44
C LYS A 138 -15.39 32.06 -6.65
N LEU A 139 -16.61 31.49 -6.62
CA LEU A 139 -17.17 30.80 -7.78
C LEU A 139 -17.32 31.77 -8.96
N HIS A 140 -17.36 31.27 -10.19
CA HIS A 140 -17.50 32.15 -11.34
C HIS A 140 -18.86 32.88 -11.25
N PRO A 141 -18.98 34.18 -11.59
CA PRO A 141 -20.21 34.96 -11.42
C PRO A 141 -21.46 34.29 -12.00
N LYS A 142 -21.30 33.53 -13.10
CA LYS A 142 -22.35 32.69 -13.68
C LYS A 142 -22.95 31.70 -12.66
N PHE A 143 -22.12 30.93 -11.96
CA PHE A 143 -22.59 29.93 -11.00
C PHE A 143 -23.12 30.57 -9.73
N GLN A 144 -22.49 31.67 -9.26
CA GLN A 144 -23.03 32.47 -8.16
C GLN A 144 -24.47 32.94 -8.49
N TYR A 145 -24.66 33.51 -9.69
CA TYR A 145 -25.97 33.95 -10.15
C TYR A 145 -26.99 32.80 -10.18
N LEU A 146 -26.65 31.66 -10.79
CA LEU A 146 -27.56 30.52 -10.89
C LEU A 146 -28.00 29.98 -9.52
N ILE A 147 -27.07 29.89 -8.55
CA ILE A 147 -27.40 29.47 -7.18
C ILE A 147 -28.31 30.52 -6.52
N LEU A 148 -27.88 31.79 -6.54
CA LEU A 148 -28.56 32.87 -5.83
C LEU A 148 -29.92 33.22 -6.43
N GLU A 149 -30.14 32.99 -7.72
CA GLU A 149 -31.44 33.16 -8.35
C GLU A 149 -32.46 32.19 -7.74
N GLN A 150 -32.08 30.93 -7.53
CA GLN A 150 -32.93 29.92 -6.91
C GLN A 150 -33.16 30.21 -5.42
N VAL A 151 -32.12 30.65 -4.71
CA VAL A 151 -32.23 31.08 -3.30
C VAL A 151 -33.18 32.27 -3.17
N ALA A 152 -33.06 33.28 -4.05
CA ALA A 152 -33.96 34.43 -4.05
C ALA A 152 -35.43 34.04 -4.33
N LYS A 153 -35.65 32.96 -5.08
CA LYS A 153 -36.98 32.39 -5.37
C LYS A 153 -37.55 31.54 -4.23
N GLY A 154 -36.73 31.05 -3.29
CA GLY A 154 -37.19 30.32 -2.11
C GLY A 154 -36.28 29.21 -1.60
N ALA A 155 -35.25 28.80 -2.37
CA ALA A 155 -34.34 27.74 -1.95
C ALA A 155 -33.45 28.16 -0.76
N GLY A 156 -32.95 27.17 -0.02
CA GLY A 156 -31.99 27.37 1.06
C GLY A 156 -30.54 27.47 0.58
N LEU A 157 -29.69 28.16 1.35
CA LEU A 157 -28.24 28.20 1.17
C LEU A 157 -27.52 27.93 2.49
N VAL A 158 -26.64 26.95 2.54
CA VAL A 158 -25.73 26.71 3.68
C VAL A 158 -24.29 26.88 3.21
N CYS A 159 -23.52 27.72 3.90
CA CYS A 159 -22.08 27.87 3.67
C CYS A 159 -21.30 27.35 4.87
N CYS A 160 -20.47 26.33 4.66
CA CYS A 160 -19.61 25.74 5.68
C CYS A 160 -18.19 26.30 5.56
N GLY A 161 -17.70 26.94 6.63
CA GLY A 161 -16.38 27.54 6.68
C GLY A 161 -16.36 29.00 6.28
N SER A 162 -15.98 29.31 5.04
CA SER A 162 -15.93 30.69 4.56
C SER A 162 -17.34 31.29 4.40
N SER A 163 -17.52 32.55 4.81
CA SER A 163 -18.76 33.28 4.55
C SER A 163 -18.87 33.69 3.08
N ALA A 164 -20.09 33.72 2.56
CA ALA A 164 -20.40 34.32 1.26
C ALA A 164 -20.53 35.85 1.42
N LYS A 165 -19.41 36.55 1.64
CA LYS A 165 -19.38 37.94 2.14
C LYS A 165 -20.21 38.94 1.34
N ASP A 166 -20.26 38.77 0.02
CA ASP A 166 -21.03 39.65 -0.87
C ASP A 166 -22.55 39.47 -0.75
N PHE A 167 -22.99 38.33 -0.20
CA PHE A 167 -24.40 37.93 -0.14
C PHE A 167 -24.94 37.83 1.29
N MET A 168 -24.14 37.34 2.23
CA MET A 168 -24.42 37.18 3.66
C MET A 168 -23.96 38.40 4.46
N VAL A 169 -24.51 39.57 4.09
CA VAL A 169 -24.16 40.88 4.66
C VAL A 169 -25.00 41.24 5.90
N ALA A 170 -24.51 42.17 6.73
CA ALA A 170 -25.15 42.58 7.99
C ALA A 170 -26.64 42.97 7.83
N ARG A 171 -27.02 43.70 6.78
CA ARG A 171 -28.42 44.11 6.52
C ARG A 171 -29.39 42.95 6.26
N ARG A 172 -28.87 41.74 5.99
CA ARG A 172 -29.66 40.52 5.74
C ARG A 172 -29.62 39.56 6.93
N LYS A 173 -28.83 39.86 7.96
CA LYS A 173 -28.69 39.03 9.16
C LYS A 173 -30.03 38.96 9.89
N ILE A 174 -30.40 37.77 10.34
CA ILE A 174 -31.51 37.56 11.26
C ILE A 174 -30.92 37.55 12.67
N ASP A 175 -31.33 38.50 13.49
CA ASP A 175 -30.85 38.69 14.86
C ASP A 175 -32.06 38.94 15.79
N PRO A 176 -32.26 38.14 16.86
CA PRO A 176 -31.43 37.02 17.31
C PRO A 176 -31.40 35.84 16.31
N THR A 177 -30.36 35.02 16.39
CA THR A 177 -30.26 33.78 15.59
C THR A 177 -31.42 32.84 15.97
N PRO A 178 -32.16 32.26 15.00
CA PRO A 178 -33.31 31.40 15.26
C PRO A 178 -33.00 30.22 16.20
N SER A 179 -33.84 30.01 17.21
CA SER A 179 -33.68 28.96 18.22
C SER A 179 -33.56 27.56 17.63
N ALA A 180 -34.31 27.26 16.55
CA ALA A 180 -34.23 25.97 15.83
C ALA A 180 -32.80 25.60 15.39
N LEU A 181 -31.94 26.59 15.15
CA LEU A 181 -30.55 26.37 14.74
C LEU A 181 -29.60 26.11 15.91
N ILE A 182 -29.89 26.65 17.10
CA ILE A 182 -28.89 26.81 18.17
C ILE A 182 -29.28 26.19 19.52
N ASN A 183 -30.56 26.00 19.80
CA ASN A 183 -31.03 25.49 21.10
C ASN A 183 -30.75 23.99 21.25
N SER A 184 -30.43 23.53 22.46
CA SER A 184 -30.32 22.09 22.75
C SER A 184 -29.35 21.35 21.81
N LEU A 185 -28.21 21.96 21.55
CA LEU A 185 -27.03 21.33 20.95
C LEU A 185 -25.89 21.39 21.98
N PRO A 186 -25.02 20.36 22.03
CA PRO A 186 -23.96 20.32 23.00
C PRO A 186 -22.91 21.40 22.74
N VAL A 187 -22.22 21.80 23.80
CA VAL A 187 -21.00 22.58 23.73
C VAL A 187 -19.92 21.74 23.04
N LEU A 188 -19.38 22.25 21.92
CA LEU A 188 -18.33 21.62 21.12
C LEU A 188 -17.14 22.59 21.01
N ASP A 189 -15.93 22.11 21.27
CA ASP A 189 -14.71 22.95 21.42
C ASP A 189 -14.90 24.12 22.38
N ALA A 190 -15.54 23.87 23.52
CA ALA A 190 -15.83 24.89 24.54
C ALA A 190 -16.65 26.08 24.02
N LYS A 191 -17.37 25.92 22.90
CA LYS A 191 -18.28 26.94 22.35
C LYS A 191 -19.68 26.39 22.16
N THR A 192 -20.66 27.25 22.31
CA THR A 192 -22.07 26.94 22.04
C THR A 192 -22.35 27.00 20.54
N ALA A 193 -23.42 26.35 20.09
CA ALA A 193 -23.85 26.38 18.69
C ALA A 193 -24.04 27.82 18.16
N ALA A 194 -24.54 28.74 18.99
CA ALA A 194 -24.73 30.14 18.61
C ALA A 194 -23.44 30.86 18.18
N GLN A 195 -22.29 30.41 18.64
CA GLN A 195 -20.98 30.98 18.24
C GLN A 195 -20.50 30.49 16.88
N TYR A 196 -21.12 29.43 16.35
CA TYR A 196 -20.80 28.85 15.04
C TYR A 196 -21.81 29.23 13.96
N VAL A 197 -23.01 29.70 14.33
CA VAL A 197 -24.11 29.88 13.38
C VAL A 197 -24.43 31.35 13.18
N THR A 198 -24.66 31.75 11.93
CA THR A 198 -25.32 33.02 11.62
C THR A 198 -26.39 32.80 10.56
N ALA A 199 -27.61 33.28 10.82
CA ALA A 199 -28.75 33.14 9.92
C ALA A 199 -29.02 34.41 9.10
N TYR A 200 -29.52 34.23 7.87
CA TYR A 200 -29.75 35.31 6.92
C TYR A 200 -31.07 35.14 6.15
N ARG A 201 -31.70 36.27 5.80
CA ARG A 201 -32.79 36.33 4.82
C ARG A 201 -32.23 36.71 3.45
N LEU A 202 -32.39 35.84 2.46
CA LEU A 202 -31.80 35.99 1.12
C LEU A 202 -32.92 36.03 0.05
N GLY A 203 -33.66 37.14 -0.02
CA GLY A 203 -34.87 37.22 -0.83
C GLY A 203 -36.02 36.42 -0.19
N LYS A 204 -36.70 35.55 -0.96
CA LYS A 204 -37.69 34.62 -0.41
C LYS A 204 -37.04 33.45 0.35
N GLY A 205 -35.80 33.09 -0.01
CA GLY A 205 -35.06 32.00 0.63
C GLY A 205 -34.30 32.42 1.90
N ARG A 206 -33.56 31.45 2.44
CA ARG A 206 -32.84 31.57 3.71
C ARG A 206 -31.39 31.11 3.57
N GLY A 207 -30.51 31.75 4.33
CA GLY A 207 -29.09 31.44 4.37
C GLY A 207 -28.62 31.09 5.77
N VAL A 208 -27.73 30.10 5.89
CA VAL A 208 -26.99 29.81 7.12
C VAL A 208 -25.50 29.81 6.83
N TRP A 209 -24.74 30.54 7.64
CA TRP A 209 -23.28 30.45 7.67
C TRP A 209 -22.85 29.68 8.90
N LEU A 210 -22.06 28.63 8.68
CA LEU A 210 -21.41 27.83 9.71
C LEU A 210 -19.92 28.22 9.80
N ASN A 211 -19.58 29.00 10.83
CA ASN A 211 -18.29 29.66 11.01
C ASN A 211 -17.31 28.83 11.85
N TYR A 212 -16.68 27.84 11.22
CA TYR A 212 -15.58 27.05 11.77
C TYR A 212 -14.57 26.69 10.68
N GLY A 213 -13.43 26.09 11.03
CA GLY A 213 -12.45 25.62 10.06
C GLY A 213 -12.94 24.38 9.30
N ALA A 214 -13.85 24.56 8.35
CA ALA A 214 -14.43 23.48 7.56
C ALA A 214 -13.47 22.98 6.48
N GLN A 215 -13.34 21.66 6.37
CA GLN A 215 -12.69 21.03 5.21
C GLN A 215 -13.72 20.59 4.16
N SER A 216 -14.93 20.25 4.59
CA SER A 216 -16.11 20.01 3.77
C SER A 216 -17.34 20.59 4.50
N VAL A 217 -18.21 19.76 5.05
CA VAL A 217 -19.40 20.22 5.80
C VAL A 217 -19.12 20.39 7.30
N GLY A 218 -18.22 19.60 7.88
CA GLY A 218 -17.80 19.67 9.28
C GLY A 218 -16.38 20.23 9.47
N PRO A 219 -15.97 20.46 10.74
CA PRO A 219 -14.59 20.83 11.06
C PRO A 219 -13.66 19.63 10.91
N ARG A 220 -12.44 19.86 10.37
CA ARG A 220 -11.40 18.82 10.32
C ARG A 220 -10.80 18.62 11.71
N ARG A 221 -10.85 17.40 12.22
CA ARG A 221 -10.24 17.01 13.50
C ARG A 221 -9.48 15.70 13.37
N GLU A 222 -8.37 15.60 14.08
CA GLU A 222 -7.64 14.35 14.23
C GLU A 222 -8.51 13.31 14.96
N PHE A 223 -8.27 12.04 14.66
CA PHE A 223 -8.98 10.94 15.29
C PHE A 223 -8.73 10.90 16.81
N SER A 224 -9.82 10.79 17.56
CA SER A 224 -9.87 10.27 18.93
C SER A 224 -11.25 9.65 19.13
N TYR A 225 -11.41 8.73 20.10
CA TYR A 225 -12.73 8.14 20.39
C TYR A 225 -13.77 9.18 20.82
N ARG A 226 -13.34 10.20 21.56
CA ARG A 226 -14.17 11.38 21.88
C ARG A 226 -14.50 12.19 20.63
N GLY A 227 -13.51 12.50 19.79
CA GLY A 227 -13.72 13.22 18.54
C GLY A 227 -14.68 12.50 17.59
N LEU A 228 -14.63 11.17 17.54
CA LEU A 228 -15.55 10.33 16.79
C LEU A 228 -16.99 10.43 17.31
N THR A 229 -17.16 10.51 18.64
CA THR A 229 -18.47 10.73 19.27
C THR A 229 -18.98 12.16 19.01
N GLU A 230 -18.11 13.16 19.17
CA GLU A 230 -18.43 14.57 18.95
C GLU A 230 -18.79 14.89 17.49
N TYR A 231 -18.20 14.17 16.54
CA TYR A 231 -18.49 14.29 15.10
C TYR A 231 -19.99 14.16 14.78
N ASP A 232 -20.70 13.31 15.52
CA ASP A 232 -22.13 13.08 15.32
C ASP A 232 -22.97 14.33 15.64
N TYR A 233 -22.54 15.15 16.59
CA TYR A 233 -23.21 16.40 16.96
C TYR A 233 -22.80 17.56 16.04
N TRP A 234 -21.60 17.52 15.47
CA TRP A 234 -21.25 18.40 14.35
C TRP A 234 -22.18 18.15 13.16
N MET A 235 -22.48 16.89 12.85
CA MET A 235 -23.46 16.55 11.81
C MET A 235 -24.88 16.98 12.20
N ALA A 236 -25.26 16.88 13.48
CA ALA A 236 -26.54 17.40 13.97
C ALA A 236 -26.68 18.92 13.74
N LEU A 237 -25.62 19.69 14.00
CA LEU A 237 -25.57 21.13 13.74
C LEU A 237 -25.75 21.44 12.24
N VAL A 238 -25.00 20.74 11.37
CA VAL A 238 -25.11 20.92 9.91
C VAL A 238 -26.49 20.53 9.40
N GLY A 239 -27.06 19.43 9.90
CA GLY A 239 -28.40 18.98 9.50
C GLY A 239 -29.50 19.95 9.90
N ARG A 240 -29.40 20.59 11.08
CA ARG A 240 -30.33 21.67 11.47
C ARG A 240 -30.20 22.89 10.57
N ALA A 241 -28.98 23.28 10.23
CA ALA A 241 -28.75 24.35 9.27
C ALA A 241 -29.39 24.03 7.91
N ALA A 242 -29.27 22.79 7.43
CA ALA A 242 -29.88 22.32 6.19
C ALA A 242 -31.41 22.36 6.24
N LEU A 243 -32.04 21.75 7.26
CA LEU A 243 -33.50 21.70 7.41
C LEU A 243 -34.10 23.12 7.52
N TRP A 244 -33.50 23.97 8.34
CA TRP A 244 -33.96 25.34 8.50
C TRP A 244 -33.69 26.19 7.25
N ALA A 245 -32.55 26.06 6.57
CA ALA A 245 -32.33 26.82 5.34
C ALA A 245 -33.36 26.44 4.26
N ALA A 246 -33.72 25.15 4.18
CA ALA A 246 -34.56 24.59 3.12
C ALA A 246 -36.06 24.91 3.20
N GLY A 247 -36.57 25.50 4.28
CA GLY A 247 -38.05 25.60 4.43
C GLY A 247 -38.66 24.61 5.41
N ASN A 248 -37.85 23.72 5.98
CA ASN A 248 -38.33 22.40 6.40
C ASN A 248 -38.17 22.14 7.90
N GLU A 249 -37.96 23.18 8.71
CA GLU A 249 -38.03 23.05 10.16
C GLU A 249 -39.45 22.70 10.63
N SER A 250 -39.53 21.94 11.71
CA SER A 250 -40.79 21.59 12.34
C SER A 250 -41.25 22.70 13.29
N PRO A 251 -42.57 22.88 13.49
CA PRO A 251 -43.09 23.72 14.55
C PRO A 251 -42.79 23.18 15.96
N VAL A 252 -42.42 21.89 16.09
CA VAL A 252 -41.99 21.31 17.36
C VAL A 252 -40.51 21.60 17.58
N GLY A 253 -40.18 22.19 18.73
CA GLY A 253 -38.81 22.48 19.15
C GLY A 253 -38.43 21.74 20.43
N ILE A 254 -37.13 21.48 20.60
CA ILE A 254 -36.54 21.14 21.91
C ILE A 254 -35.82 22.39 22.38
N ASP A 255 -36.49 23.16 23.22
CA ASP A 255 -36.09 24.52 23.57
C ASP A 255 -34.90 24.52 24.52
N ALA A 256 -34.87 23.57 25.46
CA ALA A 256 -33.78 23.43 26.43
C ALA A 256 -33.63 21.98 26.90
N ILE A 257 -32.39 21.60 27.21
CA ILE A 257 -32.05 20.38 27.94
C ILE A 257 -31.21 20.83 29.15
N ASN A 258 -31.85 20.91 30.31
CA ASN A 258 -31.33 21.52 31.54
C ASN A 258 -31.06 23.04 31.46
N GLY A 259 -31.87 23.78 30.71
CA GLY A 259 -31.61 25.19 30.44
C GLY A 259 -30.35 25.40 29.59
N ASP A 260 -29.66 26.53 29.79
CA ASP A 260 -28.41 26.86 29.08
C ASP A 260 -27.15 26.28 29.75
N LYS A 261 -27.31 25.48 30.82
CA LYS A 261 -26.19 24.99 31.64
C LYS A 261 -26.07 23.47 31.52
N PRO A 262 -24.83 22.93 31.44
CA PRO A 262 -24.60 21.50 31.59
C PRO A 262 -25.26 20.97 32.87
N ALA A 263 -25.90 19.81 32.79
CA ALA A 263 -26.43 19.15 33.98
C ALA A 263 -25.27 18.55 34.78
N ALA A 264 -25.00 19.09 35.96
CA ALA A 264 -24.04 18.51 36.90
C ALA A 264 -24.78 17.59 37.86
N LEU A 265 -24.53 16.29 37.75
CA LEU A 265 -25.18 15.26 38.54
C LEU A 265 -24.16 14.59 39.44
N ASP A 266 -24.46 14.48 40.74
CA ASP A 266 -23.68 13.64 41.63
C ASP A 266 -24.23 12.21 41.58
N ARG A 267 -23.36 11.25 41.27
CA ARG A 267 -23.70 9.83 41.20
C ARG A 267 -24.39 9.31 42.48
N ALA A 268 -24.00 9.81 43.65
CA ALA A 268 -24.54 9.33 44.93
C ALA A 268 -25.95 9.88 45.23
N SER A 269 -26.38 10.92 44.53
CA SER A 269 -27.67 11.57 44.76
C SER A 269 -28.85 10.73 44.21
N HIS A 270 -29.92 10.61 45.00
CA HIS A 270 -31.16 9.98 44.56
C HIS A 270 -32.00 10.96 43.72
N GLY A 271 -32.57 10.48 42.61
CA GLY A 271 -33.49 11.29 41.78
C GLY A 271 -32.80 12.27 40.84
N ASN A 272 -31.62 11.91 40.30
CA ASN A 272 -30.94 12.66 39.26
C ASN A 272 -31.83 12.78 38.01
N ASN A 273 -32.41 13.95 37.80
CA ASN A 273 -33.29 14.23 36.68
C ASN A 273 -32.72 15.37 35.83
N VAL A 274 -32.80 15.22 34.52
CA VAL A 274 -32.53 16.29 33.56
C VAL A 274 -33.85 16.73 32.97
N GLU A 275 -34.14 18.02 33.04
CA GLU A 275 -35.34 18.60 32.44
C GLU A 275 -35.16 18.83 30.94
N VAL A 276 -36.08 18.31 30.14
CA VAL A 276 -36.18 18.57 28.70
C VAL A 276 -37.44 19.38 28.44
N VAL A 277 -37.28 20.58 27.87
CA VAL A 277 -38.39 21.46 27.54
C VAL A 277 -38.64 21.38 26.03
N LEU A 278 -39.88 21.03 25.66
CA LEU A 278 -40.33 21.00 24.28
C LEU A 278 -41.43 22.03 24.08
N SER A 279 -41.50 22.63 22.90
CA SER A 279 -42.60 23.50 22.51
C SER A 279 -43.20 23.09 21.18
N ASN A 280 -44.41 23.57 20.93
CA ASN A 280 -45.09 23.46 19.65
C ASN A 280 -45.53 24.86 19.22
N GLY A 281 -44.80 25.44 18.27
CA GLY A 281 -45.11 26.74 17.65
C GLY A 281 -46.20 26.69 16.57
N GLY A 282 -46.83 25.53 16.34
CA GLY A 282 -47.92 25.36 15.40
C GLY A 282 -49.29 25.77 15.98
N GLU A 283 -50.33 25.72 15.15
CA GLU A 283 -51.68 26.14 15.54
C GLU A 283 -52.48 25.04 16.26
N GLN A 284 -52.07 23.78 16.16
CA GLN A 284 -52.78 22.62 16.71
C GLN A 284 -51.89 21.81 17.65
N SER A 285 -52.49 21.25 18.70
CA SER A 285 -51.80 20.32 19.59
C SER A 285 -51.30 19.09 18.84
N THR A 286 -50.06 18.68 19.11
CA THR A 286 -49.43 17.54 18.43
C THR A 286 -49.02 16.49 19.46
N SER A 287 -49.35 15.22 19.20
CA SER A 287 -48.85 14.12 20.01
C SER A 287 -47.50 13.64 19.48
N VAL A 288 -46.52 13.54 20.39
CA VAL A 288 -45.16 13.10 20.07
C VAL A 288 -44.72 11.96 21.00
N ILE A 289 -43.83 11.12 20.50
CA ILE A 289 -43.04 10.16 21.28
C ILE A 289 -41.63 10.71 21.36
N VAL A 290 -41.18 11.05 22.57
CA VAL A 290 -39.83 11.52 22.86
C VAL A 290 -38.99 10.34 23.30
N VAL A 291 -37.98 10.00 22.51
CA VAL A 291 -36.98 8.97 22.83
C VAL A 291 -35.74 9.65 23.36
N THR A 292 -35.23 9.17 24.49
CA THR A 292 -34.02 9.71 25.11
C THR A 292 -32.94 8.65 25.28
N ALA A 293 -31.69 9.07 25.17
CA ALA A 293 -30.54 8.20 25.39
C ALA A 293 -29.39 8.98 26.01
N LEU A 294 -28.66 8.34 26.92
CA LEU A 294 -27.43 8.88 27.49
C LEU A 294 -26.25 8.29 26.72
N ARG A 295 -25.43 9.16 26.12
CA ARG A 295 -24.27 8.77 25.34
C ARG A 295 -22.99 9.30 25.97
N ARG A 296 -22.07 8.40 26.30
CA ARG A 296 -20.80 8.76 26.95
C ARG A 296 -19.85 9.43 25.97
N ALA A 297 -19.29 10.57 26.35
CA ALA A 297 -18.46 11.36 25.44
C ALA A 297 -17.11 10.70 25.12
N SER A 298 -16.54 9.91 26.05
CA SER A 298 -15.20 9.34 25.88
C SER A 298 -15.11 8.25 24.81
N ASP A 299 -16.15 7.44 24.65
CA ASP A 299 -16.15 6.23 23.82
C ASP A 299 -17.44 6.00 23.03
N GLY A 300 -18.43 6.89 23.17
CA GLY A 300 -19.69 6.82 22.45
C GLY A 300 -20.65 5.74 22.95
N MET A 301 -20.37 5.08 24.09
CA MET A 301 -21.28 4.08 24.66
C MET A 301 -22.65 4.70 24.91
N LYS A 302 -23.69 4.09 24.33
CA LYS A 302 -25.05 4.62 24.32
C LYS A 302 -25.98 3.74 25.16
N GLN A 303 -26.69 4.36 26.10
CA GLN A 303 -27.73 3.74 26.91
C GLN A 303 -29.09 4.39 26.60
N THR A 304 -30.05 3.62 26.12
CA THR A 304 -31.43 4.10 25.95
C THR A 304 -32.10 4.29 27.30
N LEU A 305 -32.74 5.45 27.50
CA LEU A 305 -33.42 5.80 28.75
C LEU A 305 -34.95 5.62 28.67
N GLY A 306 -35.49 5.40 27.46
CA GLY A 306 -36.89 5.08 27.24
C GLY A 306 -37.56 5.97 26.19
N ALA A 307 -38.87 5.80 26.06
CA ALA A 307 -39.71 6.59 25.19
C ALA A 307 -40.94 7.09 25.96
N THR A 308 -41.21 8.38 25.89
CA THR A 308 -42.34 9.03 26.60
C THR A 308 -43.28 9.67 25.60
N LYS A 309 -44.57 9.34 25.69
CA LYS A 309 -45.61 9.98 24.90
C LYS A 309 -46.02 11.30 25.56
N LEU A 310 -46.03 12.38 24.79
CA LEU A 310 -46.46 13.72 25.21
C LEU A 310 -47.49 14.28 24.23
N VAL A 311 -48.34 15.18 24.72
CA VAL A 311 -49.20 16.03 23.90
C VAL A 311 -48.69 17.46 24.08
N LEU A 312 -48.17 18.05 23.01
CA LEU A 312 -47.63 19.40 23.00
C LEU A 312 -48.73 20.36 22.56
N GLU A 313 -49.29 21.11 23.50
CA GLU A 313 -50.28 22.16 23.21
C GLU A 313 -49.66 23.29 22.39
N ALA A 314 -50.43 23.82 21.44
CA ALA A 314 -50.02 24.97 20.63
C ALA A 314 -49.64 26.16 21.53
N GLY A 315 -48.44 26.71 21.32
CA GLY A 315 -47.93 27.89 22.01
C GLY A 315 -47.56 27.69 23.48
N LYS A 316 -47.66 26.47 24.04
CA LYS A 316 -47.31 26.18 25.44
C LYS A 316 -46.14 25.21 25.54
N PRO A 317 -45.07 25.53 26.30
CA PRO A 317 -43.99 24.58 26.54
C PRO A 317 -44.45 23.43 27.43
N ALA A 318 -43.95 22.24 27.17
CA ALA A 318 -44.10 21.05 27.99
C ALA A 318 -42.74 20.62 28.55
N SER A 319 -42.70 20.30 29.84
CA SER A 319 -41.51 19.80 30.52
C SER A 319 -41.57 18.29 30.67
N LEU A 320 -40.49 17.62 30.26
CA LEU A 320 -40.24 16.20 30.46
C LEU A 320 -39.06 16.03 31.40
N LYS A 321 -39.29 15.41 32.57
CA LYS A 321 -38.20 15.02 33.47
C LYS A 321 -37.64 13.67 33.04
N VAL A 322 -36.38 13.65 32.63
CA VAL A 322 -35.67 12.44 32.23
C VAL A 322 -34.82 11.96 33.41
N ASN A 323 -35.17 10.80 33.95
CA ASN A 323 -34.39 10.17 35.02
C ASN A 323 -33.07 9.63 34.46
N ILE A 324 -31.96 10.13 34.98
CA ILE A 324 -30.63 9.66 34.61
C ILE A 324 -30.25 8.56 35.60
N PRO A 325 -30.07 7.30 35.14
CA PRO A 325 -29.68 6.21 36.01
C PRO A 325 -28.29 6.47 36.59
N ALA A 326 -27.91 5.73 37.63
CA ALA A 326 -26.58 5.80 38.21
C ALA A 326 -25.51 5.44 37.15
N ALA A 327 -24.95 6.45 36.50
CA ALA A 327 -23.94 6.31 35.46
C ALA A 327 -22.53 6.53 36.04
N ARG A 328 -21.52 6.02 35.33
CA ARG A 328 -20.11 6.24 35.67
C ARG A 328 -19.79 7.74 35.61
N ALA A 329 -18.92 8.24 36.47
CA ALA A 329 -18.44 9.60 36.38
C ALA A 329 -17.82 9.89 35.00
N GLY A 330 -18.01 11.12 34.52
CA GLY A 330 -17.53 11.57 33.21
C GLY A 330 -18.56 12.44 32.47
N ASP A 331 -18.17 12.82 31.25
CA ASP A 331 -18.98 13.62 30.35
C ASP A 331 -19.89 12.74 29.50
N TYR A 332 -21.13 13.19 29.33
CA TYR A 332 -22.16 12.57 28.52
C TYR A 332 -22.92 13.62 27.71
N PHE A 333 -23.62 13.11 26.71
CA PHE A 333 -24.64 13.81 25.96
C PHE A 333 -25.97 13.12 26.21
N LEU A 334 -27.01 13.89 26.55
CA LEU A 334 -28.38 13.41 26.62
C LEU A 334 -29.04 13.67 25.26
N ASP A 335 -29.10 12.63 24.44
CA ASP A 335 -29.76 12.65 23.14
C ASP A 335 -31.28 12.64 23.34
N VAL A 336 -31.97 13.50 22.60
CA VAL A 336 -33.43 13.62 22.61
C VAL A 336 -33.93 13.66 21.17
N VAL A 337 -34.84 12.74 20.83
CA VAL A 337 -35.50 12.71 19.52
C VAL A 337 -37.01 12.59 19.70
N ALA A 338 -37.75 13.60 19.23
CA ALA A 338 -39.21 13.63 19.23
C ALA A 338 -39.76 13.19 17.87
N ARG A 339 -40.73 12.28 17.90
CA ARG A 339 -41.40 11.73 16.71
C ARG A 339 -42.91 11.88 16.79
N ASP A 340 -43.57 12.31 15.73
CA ASP A 340 -45.03 12.25 15.60
C ASP A 340 -45.43 11.06 14.69
N SER A 341 -46.70 11.00 14.27
CA SER A 341 -47.19 9.96 13.36
C SER A 341 -46.59 10.01 11.95
N ARG A 342 -45.99 11.13 11.56
CA ARG A 342 -45.39 11.35 10.23
C ARG A 342 -43.89 11.07 10.23
N GLY A 343 -43.22 11.23 11.36
CA GLY A 343 -41.78 10.97 11.48
C GLY A 343 -41.10 11.76 12.58
N VAL A 344 -39.79 12.00 12.42
CA VAL A 344 -39.01 12.86 13.33
C VAL A 344 -39.44 14.32 13.16
N VAL A 345 -39.78 14.97 14.26
CA VAL A 345 -40.22 16.38 14.30
C VAL A 345 -39.26 17.28 15.08
N ALA A 346 -38.44 16.75 15.97
CA ALA A 346 -37.40 17.51 16.64
C ALA A 346 -36.30 16.59 17.15
N PHE A 347 -35.07 17.10 17.22
CA PHE A 347 -33.95 16.40 17.86
C PHE A 347 -32.99 17.39 18.49
N GLY A 348 -32.25 16.97 19.50
CA GLY A 348 -31.25 17.77 20.20
C GLY A 348 -30.43 16.93 21.16
N ALA A 349 -29.39 17.52 21.73
CA ALA A 349 -28.61 16.91 22.79
C ALA A 349 -28.12 17.95 23.81
N GLY A 350 -28.11 17.58 25.08
CA GLY A 350 -27.61 18.40 26.18
C GLY A 350 -26.37 17.81 26.83
N ASN A 351 -25.47 18.66 27.34
CA ASN A 351 -24.30 18.20 28.11
C ASN A 351 -24.73 17.74 29.51
N VAL A 352 -24.29 16.55 29.91
CA VAL A 352 -24.47 16.01 31.26
C VAL A 352 -23.11 15.60 31.78
N THR A 353 -22.72 16.11 32.94
CA THR A 353 -21.50 15.69 33.64
C THR A 353 -21.91 14.97 34.91
N VAL A 354 -21.47 13.72 35.03
CA VAL A 354 -21.68 12.92 36.24
C VAL A 354 -20.39 12.98 37.06
N SER A 355 -20.48 13.38 38.32
CA SER A 355 -19.37 13.37 39.27
C SER A 355 -19.49 12.19 40.24
N SER A 356 -18.35 11.80 40.81
CA SER A 356 -18.25 10.83 41.90
C SER A 356 -17.11 11.28 42.80
N GLU A 357 -17.39 11.39 44.11
CA GLU A 357 -16.41 11.70 45.15
C GLU A 357 -15.35 10.59 45.26
N PRO A 358 -15.71 9.32 45.55
CA PRO A 358 -14.78 8.23 45.40
C PRO A 358 -14.56 7.98 43.92
N GLY A 359 -13.30 7.95 43.50
CA GLY A 359 -12.98 7.80 42.09
C GLY A 359 -11.51 7.56 41.83
N ILE A 360 -11.12 7.79 40.59
CA ILE A 360 -9.75 7.56 40.12
C ILE A 360 -9.19 8.90 39.68
N GLU A 361 -8.18 9.37 40.39
CA GLU A 361 -7.47 10.60 40.08
C GLU A 361 -6.76 10.48 38.74
N LYS A 362 -5.98 9.42 38.57
CA LYS A 362 -5.21 9.16 37.36
C LYS A 362 -4.84 7.68 37.20
N VAL A 363 -4.55 7.32 35.96
CA VAL A 363 -3.85 6.09 35.59
C VAL A 363 -2.63 6.48 34.81
N GLU A 364 -1.50 5.86 35.12
CA GLU A 364 -0.21 6.11 34.47
C GLU A 364 0.47 4.78 34.15
N VAL A 365 1.19 4.76 33.05
CA VAL A 365 2.12 3.68 32.68
C VAL A 365 3.55 4.18 32.82
N ASP A 366 4.48 3.31 33.17
CA ASP A 366 5.89 3.67 33.37
C ASP A 366 6.66 3.93 32.06
N ARG A 367 6.10 3.51 30.92
CA ARG A 367 6.70 3.65 29.58
C ARG A 367 5.63 3.85 28.51
N THR A 368 5.98 4.50 27.41
CA THR A 368 5.07 4.71 26.27
C THR A 368 4.93 3.49 25.37
N PHE A 369 5.88 2.54 25.43
CA PHE A 369 5.82 1.28 24.70
C PHE A 369 6.65 0.18 25.35
N VAL A 370 6.35 -1.07 24.99
CA VAL A 370 7.12 -2.26 25.35
C VAL A 370 7.17 -3.24 24.19
N GLU A 371 8.30 -3.94 24.02
CA GLU A 371 8.37 -5.04 23.04
C GLU A 371 7.57 -6.25 23.53
N ARG A 372 7.18 -7.13 22.61
CA ARG A 372 6.55 -8.41 22.98
C ARG A 372 7.44 -9.20 23.95
N GLY A 373 6.82 -9.74 24.99
CA GLY A 373 7.50 -10.42 26.08
C GLY A 373 8.04 -9.50 27.17
N GLN A 374 8.02 -8.17 27.01
CA GLN A 374 8.42 -7.25 28.07
C GLN A 374 7.23 -6.87 28.97
N ALA A 375 7.55 -6.42 30.19
CA ALA A 375 6.59 -5.98 31.18
C ALA A 375 6.37 -4.45 31.13
N ILE A 376 5.15 -4.03 31.42
CA ILE A 376 4.71 -2.64 31.64
C ILE A 376 4.06 -2.56 33.02
N ASN A 377 4.39 -1.53 33.78
CA ASN A 377 3.73 -1.26 35.05
C ASN A 377 2.68 -0.18 34.86
N ALA A 378 1.45 -0.46 35.31
CA ALA A 378 0.37 0.50 35.33
C ALA A 378 -0.02 0.81 36.77
N THR A 379 -0.12 2.09 37.08
CA THR A 379 -0.42 2.60 38.41
C THR A 379 -1.71 3.40 38.38
N ALA A 380 -2.68 3.01 39.20
CA ALA A 380 -3.90 3.75 39.43
C ALA A 380 -3.83 4.46 40.79
N THR A 381 -4.19 5.73 40.81
CA THR A 381 -4.30 6.53 42.04
C THR A 381 -5.77 6.87 42.28
N LEU A 382 -6.29 6.45 43.43
CA LEU A 382 -7.65 6.70 43.88
C LEU A 382 -7.76 8.08 44.52
N ARG A 383 -8.95 8.70 44.40
CA ARG A 383 -9.33 9.92 45.12
C ARG A 383 -10.58 9.68 45.96
N GLY A 384 -10.76 10.52 46.97
CA GLY A 384 -11.93 10.50 47.85
C GLY A 384 -11.97 9.30 48.81
N ASP A 385 -13.03 9.23 49.61
CA ASP A 385 -13.23 8.18 50.61
C ASP A 385 -13.82 6.92 49.95
N VAL A 386 -12.95 5.96 49.61
CA VAL A 386 -13.33 4.70 48.95
C VAL A 386 -14.21 3.84 49.88
N PRO A 387 -15.47 3.53 49.50
CA PRO A 387 -16.38 2.77 50.34
C PRO A 387 -15.90 1.33 50.60
N ALA A 388 -16.24 0.78 51.77
CA ALA A 388 -15.99 -0.63 52.07
C ALA A 388 -16.69 -1.54 51.06
N GLY A 389 -15.97 -2.56 50.56
CA GLY A 389 -16.47 -3.48 49.53
C GLY A 389 -16.37 -2.95 48.10
N ALA A 390 -15.80 -1.76 47.87
CA ALA A 390 -15.44 -1.30 46.53
C ALA A 390 -14.32 -2.18 45.93
N VAL A 391 -14.30 -2.25 44.60
CA VAL A 391 -13.29 -3.00 43.84
C VAL A 391 -12.61 -2.07 42.85
N LEU A 392 -11.29 -1.98 42.91
CA LEU A 392 -10.49 -1.40 41.83
C LEU A 392 -10.25 -2.47 40.76
N ARG A 393 -10.86 -2.29 39.59
CA ARG A 393 -10.74 -3.20 38.47
C ARG A 393 -9.77 -2.63 37.44
N MET A 394 -8.62 -3.28 37.31
CA MET A 394 -7.63 -3.00 36.28
C MET A 394 -7.91 -3.85 35.04
N ARG A 395 -7.83 -3.28 33.85
CA ARG A 395 -8.11 -3.95 32.56
C ARG A 395 -7.11 -3.55 31.50
N LEU A 396 -6.94 -4.41 30.51
CA LEU A 396 -6.26 -4.08 29.25
C LEU A 396 -7.21 -4.28 28.07
N ARG A 397 -7.37 -3.21 27.31
CA ARG A 397 -8.23 -3.14 26.14
C ARG A 397 -7.42 -2.94 24.87
N ASP A 398 -7.68 -3.75 23.88
CA ASP A 398 -6.93 -3.76 22.61
C ASP A 398 -7.56 -2.83 21.54
N SER A 399 -6.94 -2.78 20.36
CA SER A 399 -7.39 -2.02 19.18
C SER A 399 -8.74 -2.49 18.62
N TYR A 400 -9.21 -3.69 18.99
CA TYR A 400 -10.49 -4.26 18.55
C TYR A 400 -11.55 -4.19 19.66
N ASP A 401 -11.31 -3.36 20.68
CA ASP A 401 -12.18 -3.14 21.83
C ASP A 401 -12.36 -4.38 22.73
N ARG A 402 -11.43 -5.34 22.68
CA ARG A 402 -11.46 -6.53 23.54
C ARG A 402 -10.73 -6.28 24.85
N ILE A 403 -11.34 -6.67 25.98
CA ILE A 403 -10.69 -6.71 27.29
C ILE A 403 -9.93 -8.04 27.39
N VAL A 404 -8.64 -8.01 27.09
CA VAL A 404 -7.79 -9.21 26.99
C VAL A 404 -7.19 -9.63 28.34
N TRP A 405 -7.19 -8.73 29.33
CA TRP A 405 -6.73 -8.98 30.68
C TRP A 405 -7.56 -8.15 31.67
N GLN A 406 -7.83 -8.71 32.85
CA GLN A 406 -8.54 -8.03 33.92
C GLN A 406 -8.06 -8.56 35.28
N ARG A 407 -7.94 -7.66 36.26
CA ARG A 407 -7.66 -7.99 37.66
C ARG A 407 -8.47 -7.09 38.58
N ASP A 408 -9.15 -7.70 39.52
CA ASP A 408 -9.86 -7.01 40.59
C ASP A 408 -8.96 -6.93 41.82
N ILE A 409 -8.87 -5.74 42.41
CA ILE A 409 -8.09 -5.41 43.60
C ILE A 409 -9.07 -4.85 44.62
N SER A 410 -9.00 -5.34 45.86
CA SER A 410 -9.72 -4.74 46.99
C SER A 410 -8.87 -3.58 47.55
N PRO A 411 -9.29 -2.30 47.40
CA PRO A 411 -8.50 -1.18 47.88
C PRO A 411 -8.41 -1.19 49.41
N GLU A 412 -7.20 -1.11 49.95
CA GLU A 412 -6.98 -1.00 51.40
C GLU A 412 -7.16 0.44 51.87
N LYS A 413 -7.74 0.61 53.06
CA LYS A 413 -7.94 1.95 53.64
C LYS A 413 -6.59 2.63 53.87
N GLY A 414 -6.43 3.85 53.33
CA GLY A 414 -5.19 4.61 53.45
C GLY A 414 -4.12 4.29 52.40
N GLN A 415 -4.39 3.37 51.46
CA GLN A 415 -3.52 3.09 50.32
C GLN A 415 -4.15 3.67 49.03
N PRO A 416 -3.79 4.90 48.62
CA PRO A 416 -4.40 5.53 47.45
C PRO A 416 -3.86 4.99 46.13
N THR A 417 -2.69 4.34 46.12
CA THR A 417 -1.98 3.96 44.89
C THR A 417 -1.86 2.46 44.77
N HIS A 418 -2.21 1.92 43.59
CA HIS A 418 -2.14 0.50 43.28
C HIS A 418 -1.45 0.29 41.93
N THR A 419 -0.41 -0.53 41.92
CA THR A 419 0.36 -0.86 40.72
C THR A 419 0.14 -2.31 40.31
N VAL A 420 -0.04 -2.54 39.02
CA VAL A 420 -0.10 -3.88 38.41
C VAL A 420 0.93 -3.98 37.30
N GLU A 421 1.56 -5.16 37.21
CA GLU A 421 2.42 -5.52 36.09
C GLU A 421 1.61 -6.29 35.04
N TYR A 422 1.81 -5.96 33.78
CA TYR A 422 1.37 -6.74 32.63
C TYR A 422 2.55 -7.08 31.73
N ARG A 423 2.59 -8.30 31.19
CA ARG A 423 3.57 -8.70 30.20
C ARG A 423 2.91 -8.78 28.83
N ALA A 424 3.38 -7.97 27.88
CA ALA A 424 2.85 -7.95 26.52
C ALA A 424 3.04 -9.31 25.84
N ASP A 425 1.95 -9.94 25.41
CA ASP A 425 1.97 -11.28 24.82
C ASP A 425 1.58 -11.27 23.32
N GLY A 426 1.27 -12.45 22.77
CA GLY A 426 0.88 -12.61 21.37
C GLY A 426 -0.47 -11.98 21.01
N PHE A 427 -1.34 -11.69 21.99
CA PHE A 427 -2.66 -11.09 21.78
C PHE A 427 -2.64 -9.56 21.80
N ALA A 428 -1.57 -8.96 22.31
CA ALA A 428 -1.40 -7.51 22.31
C ALA A 428 -1.48 -6.93 20.89
N THR A 429 -2.28 -5.89 20.75
CA THR A 429 -2.33 -5.02 19.56
C THR A 429 -1.38 -3.85 19.71
N ILE A 430 -1.16 -3.13 18.62
CA ILE A 430 -0.31 -1.93 18.60
C ILE A 430 -0.78 -0.93 19.66
N LEU A 431 -2.06 -0.61 19.74
CA LEU A 431 -2.61 0.21 20.81
C LEU A 431 -3.13 -0.69 21.94
N MET A 432 -2.61 -0.49 23.15
CA MET A 432 -3.13 -1.11 24.37
C MET A 432 -3.55 -0.01 25.34
N ARG A 433 -4.80 -0.04 25.80
CA ARG A 433 -5.34 0.88 26.81
C ARG A 433 -5.42 0.17 28.15
N VAL A 434 -4.74 0.71 29.15
CA VAL A 434 -4.89 0.28 30.54
C VAL A 434 -6.02 1.09 31.16
N GLU A 435 -7.09 0.41 31.55
CA GLU A 435 -8.22 1.05 32.21
C GLU A 435 -8.19 0.68 33.69
N ALA A 436 -8.36 1.66 34.56
CA ALA A 436 -8.69 1.44 35.96
C ALA A 436 -10.12 1.91 36.18
N ALA A 437 -10.99 1.04 36.66
CA ALA A 437 -12.38 1.35 36.99
C ALA A 437 -12.63 1.08 38.48
N LEU A 438 -13.15 2.08 39.20
CA LEU A 438 -13.59 1.90 40.59
C LEU A 438 -15.04 1.42 40.57
N VAL A 439 -15.28 0.22 41.07
CA VAL A 439 -16.60 -0.42 41.11
C VAL A 439 -17.17 -0.32 42.52
N VAL A 440 -18.31 0.35 42.67
CA VAL A 440 -19.02 0.54 43.95
C VAL A 440 -20.44 0.00 43.79
N GLY A 441 -20.87 -0.89 44.70
CA GLY A 441 -22.19 -1.51 44.63
C GLY A 441 -22.44 -2.29 43.33
N GLY A 442 -21.39 -2.88 42.75
CA GLY A 442 -21.46 -3.64 41.49
C GLY A 442 -21.50 -2.80 40.21
N GLN A 443 -21.40 -1.48 40.30
CA GLN A 443 -21.41 -0.56 39.15
C GLN A 443 -20.14 0.29 39.10
N GLU A 444 -19.68 0.63 37.90
CA GLU A 444 -18.54 1.54 37.72
C GLU A 444 -18.91 2.95 38.19
N ALA A 445 -18.21 3.42 39.23
CA ALA A 445 -18.33 4.77 39.77
C ALA A 445 -17.47 5.78 39.00
N ASP A 446 -16.24 5.41 38.65
CA ASP A 446 -15.32 6.22 37.86
C ASP A 446 -14.37 5.31 37.06
N MET A 447 -13.81 5.81 35.96
CA MET A 447 -12.78 5.12 35.18
C MET A 447 -11.84 6.14 34.56
N LYS A 448 -10.53 5.86 34.67
CA LYS A 448 -9.47 6.56 33.95
C LYS A 448 -8.63 5.54 33.20
N ASP A 449 -8.01 6.00 32.13
CA ASP A 449 -7.14 5.18 31.31
C ASP A 449 -5.83 5.89 30.97
N ALA A 450 -4.85 5.07 30.63
CA ALA A 450 -3.63 5.45 29.94
C ALA A 450 -3.40 4.44 28.81
N ASP A 451 -2.62 4.81 27.80
CA ASP A 451 -2.25 3.89 26.74
C ASP A 451 -0.74 3.71 26.61
N PHE A 452 -0.36 2.60 26.00
CA PHE A 452 0.99 2.31 25.57
C PHE A 452 0.96 1.52 24.26
N SER A 453 2.10 1.47 23.58
CA SER A 453 2.24 0.74 22.33
C SER A 453 2.94 -0.61 22.48
N VAL A 454 2.52 -1.59 21.67
CA VAL A 454 3.25 -2.86 21.48
C VAL A 454 3.61 -3.01 20.00
N PRO A 455 4.87 -2.75 19.60
CA PRO A 455 5.28 -2.72 18.20
C PRO A 455 4.91 -3.99 17.41
N LYS A 456 4.33 -3.82 16.22
CA LYS A 456 4.17 -4.90 15.23
C LYS A 456 4.84 -4.52 13.92
N ARG A 457 5.82 -5.32 13.49
CA ARG A 457 6.61 -5.05 12.27
C ARG A 457 6.06 -5.72 11.01
N ARG A 458 5.31 -6.83 11.16
CA ARG A 458 4.72 -7.59 10.03
C ARG A 458 5.74 -8.11 9.00
N GLN A 459 6.96 -8.40 9.44
CA GLN A 459 8.01 -9.02 8.60
C GLN A 459 7.81 -10.54 8.51
N GLY A 460 8.36 -11.18 7.46
CA GLY A 460 8.31 -12.65 7.28
C GLY A 460 6.97 -13.22 6.79
N GLN A 461 6.05 -12.35 6.33
CA GLN A 461 4.74 -12.69 5.77
C GLN A 461 4.43 -11.77 4.58
N MET A 462 3.42 -12.14 3.77
CA MET A 462 2.98 -11.36 2.62
C MET A 462 2.18 -10.16 3.11
N ASN A 463 2.54 -8.97 2.64
CA ASN A 463 1.87 -7.73 3.03
C ASN A 463 1.27 -6.99 1.84
N PHE A 464 0.09 -6.42 2.05
CA PHE A 464 -0.46 -5.37 1.21
C PHE A 464 -0.19 -4.03 1.91
N VAL A 465 0.50 -3.15 1.20
CA VAL A 465 0.95 -1.84 1.71
C VAL A 465 0.19 -0.75 0.98
N MET A 466 -0.40 0.18 1.73
CA MET A 466 -1.13 1.31 1.17
C MET A 466 -0.29 2.59 1.24
N TRP A 467 -0.24 3.36 0.15
CA TRP A 467 0.29 4.72 0.18
C TRP A 467 -0.73 5.67 0.82
N ASP A 468 -0.29 6.32 1.89
CA ASP A 468 -0.99 7.31 2.72
C ASP A 468 -2.26 6.79 3.42
N ALA A 469 -2.73 7.57 4.39
CA ALA A 469 -3.96 7.30 5.11
C ALA A 469 -4.63 8.60 5.60
N PRO A 470 -5.97 8.64 5.68
CA PRO A 470 -6.67 9.71 6.37
C PRO A 470 -6.47 9.58 7.88
N LEU A 471 -6.12 10.69 8.53
CA LEU A 471 -5.82 10.74 9.96
C LEU A 471 -6.90 11.48 10.78
N ASP A 472 -7.97 11.91 10.10
CA ASP A 472 -9.11 12.53 10.76
C ASP A 472 -10.06 11.50 11.40
N VAL A 473 -11.14 11.97 12.01
CA VAL A 473 -12.14 11.11 12.67
C VAL A 473 -12.75 10.03 11.76
N LEU A 474 -12.95 10.33 10.47
CA LEU A 474 -13.42 9.34 9.48
C LEU A 474 -12.30 8.42 8.99
N GLY A 475 -11.06 8.79 9.25
CA GLY A 475 -9.89 7.98 8.94
C GLY A 475 -9.89 6.62 9.64
N TYR A 476 -10.48 6.54 10.84
CA TYR A 476 -10.71 5.25 11.51
C TYR A 476 -11.55 4.30 10.66
N TYR A 477 -12.71 4.74 10.18
CA TYR A 477 -13.58 3.90 9.34
C TYR A 477 -12.97 3.61 7.97
N THR A 478 -12.23 4.57 7.42
CA THR A 478 -11.49 4.36 6.17
C THR A 478 -10.49 3.23 6.31
N TRP A 479 -9.71 3.22 7.39
CA TRP A 479 -8.71 2.18 7.58
C TRP A 479 -9.34 0.83 7.92
N ARG A 480 -10.45 0.80 8.67
CA ARG A 480 -11.25 -0.43 8.86
C ARG A 480 -11.71 -1.02 7.53
N GLN A 481 -12.16 -0.19 6.59
CA GLN A 481 -12.53 -0.63 5.26
C GLN A 481 -11.32 -1.20 4.49
N LEU A 482 -10.17 -0.54 4.56
CA LEU A 482 -8.93 -1.04 3.93
C LEU A 482 -8.44 -2.37 4.55
N GLN A 483 -8.68 -2.60 5.85
CA GLN A 483 -8.36 -3.89 6.49
C GLN A 483 -9.21 -5.04 5.95
N GLU A 484 -10.46 -4.80 5.55
CA GLU A 484 -11.28 -5.79 4.85
C GLU A 484 -10.66 -6.20 3.49
N ALA A 485 -9.86 -5.31 2.88
CA ALA A 485 -9.08 -5.61 1.69
C ALA A 485 -7.71 -6.28 1.96
N GLY A 486 -7.34 -6.49 3.23
CA GLY A 486 -6.05 -7.06 3.64
C GLY A 486 -4.93 -6.05 3.89
N MET A 487 -5.22 -4.75 3.87
CA MET A 487 -4.22 -3.71 4.13
C MET A 487 -3.84 -3.71 5.61
N GLY A 488 -2.58 -4.03 5.91
CA GLY A 488 -2.05 -4.09 7.28
C GLY A 488 -0.93 -3.09 7.57
N VAL A 489 -0.39 -2.47 6.52
CA VAL A 489 0.76 -1.56 6.58
C VAL A 489 0.44 -0.29 5.80
N CYS A 490 0.76 0.87 6.39
CA CYS A 490 0.63 2.17 5.74
C CYS A 490 2.01 2.77 5.48
N LEU A 491 2.31 3.09 4.23
CA LEU A 491 3.41 4.02 3.93
C LEU A 491 2.92 5.44 4.17
N LEU A 492 3.63 6.20 5.00
CA LEU A 492 3.17 7.52 5.46
C LEU A 492 4.31 8.53 5.45
N GLY A 493 4.06 9.74 4.91
CA GLY A 493 5.02 10.84 4.92
C GLY A 493 5.50 11.21 6.33
N SER A 494 6.82 11.19 6.55
CA SER A 494 7.44 11.44 7.87
C SER A 494 8.76 12.24 7.80
N PHE A 495 8.87 13.14 6.82
CA PHE A 495 10.02 14.04 6.61
C PHE A 495 10.39 14.92 7.83
N SER A 496 9.45 15.13 8.77
CA SER A 496 9.67 15.83 10.03
C SER A 496 9.16 15.02 11.22
N LYS A 497 9.68 15.29 12.42
CA LYS A 497 9.18 14.65 13.65
C LYS A 497 7.66 14.80 13.75
N ARG A 498 6.99 13.67 14.00
CA ARG A 498 5.54 13.60 14.13
C ARG A 498 5.16 12.54 15.15
N PRO A 499 4.04 12.73 15.87
CA PRO A 499 3.51 11.69 16.75
C PRO A 499 3.03 10.49 15.92
N GLN A 500 2.81 9.38 16.62
CA GLN A 500 2.18 8.20 16.08
C GLN A 500 0.77 8.53 15.56
N PRO A 501 0.36 8.06 14.37
CA PRO A 501 -0.98 8.34 13.86
C PRO A 501 -2.05 7.53 14.62
N GLU A 502 -2.81 8.20 15.48
CA GLU A 502 -3.82 7.59 16.37
C GLU A 502 -4.82 6.68 15.64
N ALA A 503 -5.33 7.11 14.47
CA ALA A 503 -6.26 6.30 13.68
C ALA A 503 -5.66 4.93 13.26
N LEU A 504 -4.37 4.92 12.88
CA LEU A 504 -3.65 3.72 12.47
C LEU A 504 -3.32 2.83 13.67
N ARG A 505 -2.90 3.41 14.80
CA ARG A 505 -2.70 2.69 16.08
C ARG A 505 -3.99 1.99 16.52
N ALA A 506 -5.10 2.71 16.50
CA ALA A 506 -6.43 2.20 16.85
C ALA A 506 -6.93 1.11 15.91
N CYS A 507 -6.36 1.00 14.71
CA CYS A 507 -6.64 -0.09 13.77
C CYS A 507 -5.57 -1.18 13.73
N ASP A 508 -4.60 -1.22 14.66
CA ASP A 508 -3.55 -2.25 14.69
C ASP A 508 -2.69 -2.27 13.39
N ALA A 509 -2.51 -1.11 12.76
CA ALA A 509 -1.78 -0.95 11.50
C ALA A 509 -0.29 -0.61 11.73
N SER A 510 0.60 -1.30 11.02
CA SER A 510 2.04 -1.03 11.05
C SER A 510 2.41 0.10 10.09
N LEU A 511 3.58 0.70 10.29
CA LEU A 511 4.04 1.82 9.47
C LEU A 511 5.17 1.42 8.52
N ALA A 512 5.22 2.06 7.37
CA ALA A 512 6.42 2.21 6.55
C ALA A 512 6.74 3.72 6.43
N PRO A 513 7.55 4.30 7.34
CA PRO A 513 7.81 5.73 7.34
C PRO A 513 8.53 6.16 6.06
N TYR A 514 7.90 7.06 5.30
CA TYR A 514 8.52 7.72 4.16
C TYR A 514 9.35 8.91 4.67
N SER A 515 10.58 8.58 5.10
CA SER A 515 11.37 9.43 5.99
C SER A 515 12.16 10.51 5.27
N THR A 516 12.52 10.27 4.02
CA THR A 516 13.25 11.20 3.14
C THR A 516 13.08 10.79 1.68
N ARG A 517 13.57 11.60 0.74
CA ARG A 517 13.74 11.25 -0.67
C ARG A 517 15.16 11.61 -1.09
N ILE A 518 16.00 10.62 -1.37
CA ILE A 518 17.39 10.86 -1.79
C ILE A 518 17.41 11.33 -3.25
N LEU A 519 17.83 12.57 -3.45
CA LEU A 519 17.98 13.23 -4.75
C LEU A 519 19.42 13.73 -4.91
N ASP A 520 19.80 14.13 -6.13
CA ASP A 520 21.16 14.65 -6.43
C ASP A 520 21.26 16.13 -6.88
N PRO A 521 20.41 17.07 -6.40
CA PRO A 521 20.51 18.46 -6.82
C PRO A 521 21.87 19.05 -6.43
N LYS A 522 22.41 19.93 -7.27
CA LYS A 522 23.69 20.61 -7.05
C LYS A 522 23.48 22.11 -7.03
N ASP A 523 24.27 22.82 -6.24
CA ASP A 523 24.34 24.28 -6.28
C ASP A 523 25.20 24.78 -7.47
N ASP A 524 25.36 26.10 -7.58
CA ASP A 524 26.14 26.74 -8.65
C ASP A 524 27.64 26.37 -8.60
N ASN A 525 28.14 25.87 -7.47
CA ASN A 525 29.52 25.36 -7.34
C ASN A 525 29.62 23.87 -7.72
N GLY A 526 28.51 23.25 -8.13
CA GLY A 526 28.44 21.82 -8.40
C GLY A 526 28.44 20.95 -7.14
N TYR A 527 28.18 21.52 -5.95
CA TYR A 527 28.16 20.78 -4.69
C TYR A 527 26.77 20.21 -4.42
N MET A 528 26.74 18.96 -3.97
CA MET A 528 25.50 18.23 -3.67
C MET A 528 24.69 18.92 -2.57
N GLN A 529 23.38 19.04 -2.77
CA GLN A 529 22.42 19.58 -1.83
C GLN A 529 21.50 18.48 -1.26
N PRO A 530 21.06 18.56 0.01
CA PRO A 530 21.38 19.63 0.97
C PRO A 530 22.79 19.51 1.57
N VAL A 531 23.52 18.43 1.28
CA VAL A 531 24.88 18.21 1.78
C VAL A 531 25.67 17.30 0.83
N CYS A 532 26.99 17.50 0.75
CA CYS A 532 27.89 16.52 0.18
C CYS A 532 27.87 15.23 1.01
N TRP A 533 27.54 14.10 0.37
CA TRP A 533 27.44 12.80 1.06
C TRP A 533 28.77 12.30 1.65
N ASN A 534 29.89 12.89 1.25
CA ASN A 534 31.24 12.60 1.75
C ASN A 534 31.78 13.67 2.71
N ASP A 535 31.01 14.72 3.02
CA ASP A 535 31.37 15.65 4.10
C ASP A 535 30.88 15.08 5.44
N ASP A 536 31.71 14.24 6.06
CA ASP A 536 31.33 13.37 7.17
C ASP A 536 30.55 14.05 8.31
N PRO A 537 30.96 15.21 8.85
CA PRO A 537 30.21 15.86 9.93
C PRO A 537 28.80 16.27 9.49
N ALA A 538 28.69 16.95 8.35
CA ALA A 538 27.42 17.49 7.86
C ALA A 538 26.48 16.37 7.36
N ALA A 539 27.02 15.38 6.64
CA ALA A 539 26.25 14.22 6.18
C ALA A 539 25.72 13.38 7.36
N SER A 540 26.54 13.18 8.40
CA SER A 540 26.12 12.43 9.60
C SER A 540 25.05 13.18 10.39
N GLU A 541 25.17 14.51 10.51
CA GLU A 541 24.13 15.33 11.14
C GLU A 541 22.82 15.28 10.35
N TYR A 542 22.88 15.38 9.02
CA TYR A 542 21.70 15.29 8.15
C TYR A 542 20.98 13.94 8.30
N VAL A 543 21.72 12.82 8.23
CA VAL A 543 21.17 11.47 8.44
C VAL A 543 20.55 11.35 9.84
N ARG A 544 21.28 11.76 10.88
CA ARG A 544 20.82 11.68 12.27
C ARG A 544 19.50 12.44 12.46
N LYS A 545 19.39 13.67 11.92
CA LYS A 545 18.16 14.47 12.03
C LYS A 545 16.94 13.76 11.41
N ILE A 546 17.11 13.10 10.27
CA ILE A 546 16.02 12.35 9.62
C ILE A 546 15.61 11.14 10.46
N VAL A 547 16.59 10.40 10.98
CA VAL A 547 16.36 9.19 11.79
C VAL A 547 15.72 9.54 13.13
N ASP A 548 16.20 10.58 13.81
CA ASP A 548 15.67 11.04 15.11
C ASP A 548 14.20 11.45 15.01
N ASN A 549 13.76 11.96 13.84
CA ASN A 549 12.35 12.29 13.57
C ASN A 549 11.43 11.05 13.59
N GLN A 550 11.97 9.83 13.47
CA GLN A 550 11.20 8.58 13.42
C GLN A 550 11.07 7.89 14.79
N SER A 551 11.62 8.49 15.85
CA SER A 551 11.61 7.93 17.22
C SER A 551 10.22 7.53 17.69
N ASP A 552 9.23 8.43 17.56
CA ASP A 552 7.87 8.15 18.00
C ASP A 552 7.20 7.05 17.13
N LEU A 553 7.46 7.04 15.82
CA LEU A 553 6.87 6.05 14.88
C LEU A 553 7.40 4.63 15.10
N ARG A 554 8.65 4.49 15.55
CA ARG A 554 9.25 3.21 15.92
C ARG A 554 8.45 2.49 17.01
N GLU A 555 7.89 3.23 17.95
CA GLU A 555 7.12 2.65 19.06
C GLU A 555 5.82 1.96 18.57
N GLN A 556 5.36 2.23 17.34
CA GLN A 556 4.17 1.60 16.75
C GLN A 556 4.51 0.26 16.06
N GLY A 557 5.76 0.10 15.64
CA GLY A 557 6.23 -1.00 14.80
C GLY A 557 6.32 -0.61 13.33
N VAL A 558 7.54 -0.74 12.80
CA VAL A 558 7.89 -0.35 11.43
C VAL A 558 8.15 -1.61 10.60
N PHE A 559 7.47 -1.70 9.46
CA PHE A 559 7.70 -2.75 8.46
C PHE A 559 9.03 -2.54 7.75
N VAL A 560 9.21 -1.36 7.15
CA VAL A 560 10.44 -0.88 6.52
C VAL A 560 10.57 0.63 6.70
N TYR A 561 11.79 1.15 6.80
CA TYR A 561 12.11 2.59 6.75
C TYR A 561 12.46 2.97 5.30
N SER A 562 11.59 3.77 4.68
CA SER A 562 11.77 4.23 3.30
C SER A 562 12.68 5.47 3.23
N LEU A 563 13.60 5.44 2.27
CA LEU A 563 14.53 6.52 1.92
C LEU A 563 14.10 7.30 0.67
N GLY A 564 12.97 6.99 0.05
CA GLY A 564 12.69 7.55 -1.26
C GLY A 564 11.76 6.70 -2.09
N ASP A 565 10.70 7.32 -2.60
CA ASP A 565 10.13 6.95 -3.89
C ASP A 565 10.68 7.90 -4.98
N GLU A 566 10.89 7.40 -6.20
CA GLU A 566 11.43 8.16 -7.34
C GLU A 566 12.70 8.99 -7.01
N GLY A 567 13.65 8.36 -6.32
CA GLY A 567 14.96 8.92 -6.03
C GLY A 567 15.94 8.78 -7.20
N VAL A 568 17.22 8.97 -6.90
CA VAL A 568 18.33 8.65 -7.82
C VAL A 568 18.95 7.29 -7.48
N THR A 569 19.53 6.60 -8.47
CA THR A 569 20.34 5.38 -8.26
C THR A 569 21.85 5.60 -8.40
N LYS A 570 22.26 6.84 -8.67
CA LYS A 570 23.65 7.28 -8.72
C LYS A 570 23.75 8.75 -8.32
N GLY A 571 24.85 9.16 -7.70
CA GLY A 571 25.08 10.56 -7.37
C GLY A 571 26.49 10.81 -6.84
N CYS A 572 27.09 11.90 -7.29
CA CYS A 572 28.36 12.43 -6.81
C CYS A 572 28.43 13.94 -7.11
N CYS A 573 29.43 14.63 -6.57
CA CYS A 573 29.62 16.06 -6.79
C CYS A 573 31.12 16.40 -6.92
N VAL A 574 31.42 17.69 -7.09
CA VAL A 574 32.80 18.21 -7.20
C VAL A 574 33.35 18.79 -5.89
N HIS A 575 32.60 18.63 -4.79
CA HIS A 575 33.08 19.02 -3.46
C HIS A 575 34.42 18.32 -3.16
N PRO A 576 35.42 19.00 -2.57
CA PRO A 576 36.76 18.42 -2.34
C PRO A 576 36.74 17.08 -1.62
N LYS A 577 35.83 16.91 -0.63
CA LYS A 577 35.63 15.64 0.07
C LYS A 577 35.07 14.51 -0.82
N CYS A 578 34.21 14.84 -1.77
CA CYS A 578 33.68 13.87 -2.73
C CYS A 578 34.75 13.44 -3.75
N LEU A 579 35.59 14.37 -4.20
CA LEU A 579 36.73 14.04 -5.07
C LEU A 579 37.78 13.20 -4.33
N ALA A 580 38.03 13.47 -3.05
CA ALA A 580 38.90 12.63 -2.22
C ALA A 580 38.34 11.19 -2.10
N ALA A 581 37.05 11.04 -1.85
CA ALA A 581 36.39 9.72 -1.82
C ALA A 581 36.48 9.01 -3.18
N TYR A 582 36.35 9.74 -4.30
CA TYR A 582 36.53 9.19 -5.64
C TYR A 582 37.96 8.67 -5.88
N ARG A 583 38.98 9.44 -5.49
CA ARG A 583 40.39 9.03 -5.58
C ARG A 583 40.69 7.79 -4.76
N GLN A 584 40.16 7.71 -3.55
CA GLN A 584 40.30 6.53 -2.69
C GLN A 584 39.61 5.30 -3.32
N TRP A 585 38.43 5.49 -3.90
CA TRP A 585 37.74 4.41 -4.62
C TRP A 585 38.56 3.93 -5.82
N LEU A 586 39.11 4.84 -6.64
CA LEU A 586 40.01 4.50 -7.76
C LEU A 586 41.26 3.74 -7.30
N GLN A 587 41.84 4.14 -6.17
CA GLN A 587 42.96 3.42 -5.58
C GLN A 587 42.57 1.98 -5.21
N GLY A 588 41.35 1.77 -4.71
CA GLY A 588 40.80 0.43 -4.46
C GLY A 588 40.59 -0.40 -5.73
N GLN A 589 40.17 0.23 -6.84
CA GLN A 589 39.96 -0.47 -8.11
C GLN A 589 41.28 -0.87 -8.79
N TYR A 590 42.23 0.08 -8.89
CA TYR A 590 43.45 -0.14 -9.67
C TYR A 590 44.63 -0.65 -8.82
N GLY A 591 44.62 -0.43 -7.51
CA GLY A 591 45.72 -0.73 -6.58
C GLY A 591 46.93 0.20 -6.73
N THR A 592 47.39 0.46 -7.96
CA THR A 592 48.53 1.35 -8.26
C THR A 592 48.18 2.41 -9.29
N ILE A 593 48.80 3.59 -9.18
CA ILE A 593 48.57 4.70 -10.12
C ILE A 593 49.02 4.35 -11.55
N GLN A 594 50.04 3.49 -11.70
CA GLN A 594 50.51 3.02 -12.99
C GLN A 594 49.42 2.22 -13.73
N LYS A 595 48.65 1.40 -13.03
CA LYS A 595 47.53 0.65 -13.64
C LYS A 595 46.42 1.59 -14.10
N LEU A 596 46.07 2.59 -13.30
CA LEU A 596 45.12 3.63 -13.70
C LEU A 596 45.62 4.40 -14.93
N ASN A 597 46.87 4.86 -14.90
CA ASN A 597 47.49 5.58 -16.02
C ASN A 597 47.48 4.76 -17.31
N ASN A 598 47.77 3.46 -17.22
CA ASN A 598 47.70 2.56 -18.36
C ASN A 598 46.26 2.34 -18.86
N SER A 599 45.27 2.38 -17.96
CA SER A 599 43.85 2.26 -18.31
C SER A 599 43.35 3.52 -19.01
N TRP A 600 43.59 4.68 -18.39
CA TRP A 600 43.06 5.97 -18.83
C TRP A 600 43.93 6.69 -19.86
N SER A 601 45.12 6.15 -20.18
CA SER A 601 46.14 6.80 -20.99
C SER A 601 46.58 8.17 -20.42
N THR A 602 46.88 8.20 -19.12
CA THR A 602 47.28 9.40 -18.36
C THR A 602 48.67 9.25 -17.74
N THR A 603 49.18 10.31 -17.09
CA THR A 603 50.54 10.35 -16.50
C THR A 603 50.56 10.92 -15.07
N TYR A 604 49.53 10.64 -14.27
CA TYR A 604 49.46 11.09 -12.87
C TYR A 604 50.59 10.48 -12.04
N LYS A 605 51.19 11.24 -11.10
CA LYS A 605 52.27 10.73 -10.25
C LYS A 605 51.71 9.95 -9.05
N THR A 606 50.58 10.41 -8.52
CA THR A 606 49.86 9.83 -7.38
C THR A 606 48.36 9.87 -7.62
N PHE A 607 47.57 9.17 -6.79
CA PHE A 607 46.11 9.26 -6.85
C PHE A 607 45.58 10.65 -6.45
N ASP A 608 46.32 11.42 -5.64
CA ASP A 608 45.93 12.78 -5.25
C ASP A 608 45.92 13.76 -6.43
N ASP A 609 46.71 13.48 -7.46
CA ASP A 609 46.78 14.28 -8.69
C ASP A 609 45.57 14.05 -9.62
N VAL A 610 44.79 12.98 -9.41
CA VAL A 610 43.66 12.64 -10.27
C VAL A 610 42.53 13.66 -10.09
N ASN A 611 42.07 14.29 -11.17
CA ASN A 611 40.95 15.24 -11.13
C ASN A 611 40.02 15.00 -12.33
N LEU A 612 38.83 15.60 -12.33
CA LEU A 612 37.88 15.52 -13.44
C LEU A 612 38.42 16.17 -14.73
N LEU A 613 37.93 15.74 -15.90
CA LEU A 613 38.38 16.28 -17.18
C LEU A 613 37.89 17.71 -17.35
N ASN A 614 36.64 17.94 -16.94
CA ASN A 614 36.05 19.25 -16.75
C ASN A 614 35.29 19.24 -15.42
N PRO A 615 35.59 20.13 -14.45
CA PRO A 615 34.83 20.24 -13.20
C PRO A 615 33.34 20.54 -13.39
N GLU A 616 32.94 21.15 -14.50
CA GLU A 616 31.52 21.38 -14.83
C GLU A 616 30.81 20.09 -15.32
N ASP A 617 31.58 19.08 -15.73
CA ASP A 617 31.08 17.76 -16.14
C ASP A 617 31.28 16.75 -15.00
N ASN A 618 30.44 16.88 -13.97
CA ASN A 618 30.52 16.07 -12.77
C ASN A 618 30.43 14.55 -13.02
N MET A 619 29.86 14.10 -14.14
CA MET A 619 29.70 12.69 -14.50
C MET A 619 30.67 12.19 -15.56
N GLU A 620 31.66 13.00 -15.97
CA GLU A 620 32.63 12.65 -17.03
C GLU A 620 31.96 12.23 -18.35
N ILE A 621 30.79 12.81 -18.67
CA ILE A 621 30.04 12.53 -19.91
C ILE A 621 30.89 12.79 -21.16
N GLN A 622 31.78 13.79 -21.12
CA GLN A 622 32.71 14.08 -22.20
C GLN A 622 33.72 12.94 -22.41
N ALA A 623 34.18 12.29 -21.33
CA ALA A 623 35.12 11.17 -21.42
C ALA A 623 34.50 9.95 -22.12
N ARG A 624 33.17 9.83 -22.19
CA ARG A 624 32.49 8.78 -22.96
C ARG A 624 32.84 8.80 -24.45
N LYS A 625 33.41 9.90 -24.97
CA LYS A 625 33.87 10.01 -26.38
C LYS A 625 35.37 9.81 -26.55
N THR A 626 36.17 9.94 -25.49
CA THR A 626 37.64 10.04 -25.59
C THR A 626 38.39 9.06 -24.71
N CYS A 627 37.81 8.62 -23.59
CA CYS A 627 38.37 7.66 -22.65
C CYS A 627 37.25 6.94 -21.89
N PHE A 628 36.77 5.82 -22.44
CA PHE A 628 35.67 5.04 -21.86
C PHE A 628 35.91 4.57 -20.43
N PRO A 629 37.11 4.08 -20.04
CA PRO A 629 37.31 3.64 -18.66
C PRO A 629 37.21 4.78 -17.65
N ARG A 630 37.63 5.99 -18.02
CA ARG A 630 37.46 7.17 -17.18
C ARG A 630 35.98 7.53 -16.97
N TRP A 631 35.17 7.48 -18.04
CA TRP A 631 33.72 7.69 -17.93
C TRP A 631 33.05 6.61 -17.09
N TYR A 632 33.35 5.34 -17.36
CA TYR A 632 32.76 4.22 -16.66
C TYR A 632 33.10 4.25 -15.17
N ASP A 633 34.36 4.52 -14.82
CA ASP A 633 34.80 4.62 -13.43
C ASP A 633 34.02 5.70 -12.66
N ARG A 634 33.67 6.81 -13.32
CA ARG A 634 32.83 7.85 -12.70
C ARG A 634 31.39 7.39 -12.53
N GLU A 635 30.82 6.68 -13.51
CA GLU A 635 29.48 6.09 -13.44
C GLU A 635 29.36 5.01 -12.34
N ALA A 636 30.38 4.16 -12.20
CA ALA A 636 30.47 3.15 -11.15
C ALA A 636 30.65 3.79 -9.77
N PHE A 637 31.55 4.78 -9.65
CA PHE A 637 31.73 5.52 -8.40
C PHE A 637 30.44 6.22 -7.96
N ALA A 638 29.68 6.85 -8.86
CA ALA A 638 28.45 7.54 -8.50
C ALA A 638 27.39 6.61 -7.89
N ARG A 639 27.30 5.36 -8.39
CA ARG A 639 26.41 4.32 -7.83
C ARG A 639 26.93 3.81 -6.48
N TYR A 640 28.23 3.51 -6.41
CA TYR A 640 28.88 3.13 -5.15
C TYR A 640 28.69 4.20 -4.07
N ASN A 641 28.87 5.47 -4.42
CA ASN A 641 28.79 6.62 -3.52
C ASN A 641 27.39 6.79 -2.93
N LEU A 642 26.34 6.63 -3.74
CA LEU A 642 24.96 6.59 -3.25
C LEU A 642 24.77 5.45 -2.24
N MET A 643 25.29 4.25 -2.52
CA MET A 643 25.14 3.11 -1.61
C MET A 643 25.89 3.31 -0.30
N GLN A 644 27.06 3.95 -0.31
CA GLN A 644 27.74 4.34 0.92
C GLN A 644 26.91 5.34 1.74
N PHE A 645 26.23 6.28 1.08
CA PHE A 645 25.33 7.20 1.76
C PHE A 645 24.08 6.49 2.32
N SER A 646 23.44 5.61 1.55
CA SER A 646 22.32 4.79 1.99
C SER A 646 22.68 3.93 3.21
N LYS A 647 23.88 3.32 3.22
CA LYS A 647 24.39 2.54 4.34
C LYS A 647 24.45 3.32 5.66
N ARG A 648 24.70 4.64 5.61
CA ARG A 648 24.64 5.50 6.82
C ARG A 648 23.24 5.50 7.44
N PHE A 649 22.19 5.53 6.62
CA PHE A 649 20.81 5.41 7.10
C PHE A 649 20.53 4.02 7.67
N VAL A 650 20.94 2.96 6.97
CA VAL A 650 20.78 1.57 7.46
C VAL A 650 21.42 1.40 8.84
N ASP A 651 22.64 1.87 9.02
CA ASP A 651 23.35 1.76 10.29
C ASP A 651 22.76 2.69 11.37
N ALA A 652 22.23 3.86 11.00
CA ALA A 652 21.55 4.76 11.94
C ALA A 652 20.18 4.23 12.38
N TYR A 653 19.37 3.71 11.46
CA TYR A 653 18.10 3.07 11.80
C TYR A 653 18.31 1.80 12.62
N ARG A 654 19.37 1.02 12.39
CA ARG A 654 19.70 -0.13 13.25
C ARG A 654 19.96 0.24 14.71
N ARG A 655 20.49 1.45 14.96
CA ARG A 655 20.68 1.98 16.32
C ARG A 655 19.37 2.42 16.96
N LEU A 656 18.43 2.97 16.17
CA LEU A 656 17.09 3.34 16.63
C LEU A 656 16.19 2.11 16.85
N ASP A 657 16.25 1.16 15.92
CA ASP A 657 15.49 -0.09 15.87
C ASP A 657 16.39 -1.25 15.45
N PRO A 658 16.75 -2.15 16.38
CA PRO A 658 17.58 -3.32 16.06
C PRO A 658 17.00 -4.25 14.99
N GLU A 659 15.67 -4.24 14.78
CA GLU A 659 14.96 -5.05 13.77
C GLU A 659 14.62 -4.25 12.50
N SER A 660 15.23 -3.07 12.29
CA SER A 660 14.96 -2.23 11.13
C SER A 660 15.36 -2.87 9.81
N LEU A 661 14.48 -2.70 8.83
CA LEU A 661 14.76 -2.87 7.41
C LEU A 661 14.71 -1.48 6.74
N CYS A 662 15.70 -1.12 5.93
CA CYS A 662 15.85 0.21 5.38
C CYS A 662 16.40 0.18 3.95
N GLY A 663 15.85 1.05 3.11
CA GLY A 663 16.26 1.27 1.73
C GLY A 663 15.24 2.14 1.00
N PHE A 664 15.18 2.03 -0.33
CA PHE A 664 14.33 2.88 -1.17
C PHE A 664 13.45 2.05 -2.11
N GLU A 665 12.41 2.69 -2.60
CA GLU A 665 11.37 2.11 -3.44
C GLU A 665 11.07 2.98 -4.67
N GLY A 666 10.28 2.44 -5.62
CA GLY A 666 9.93 3.07 -6.90
C GLY A 666 11.08 3.80 -7.57
N THR A 667 12.28 3.21 -7.47
CA THR A 667 13.53 3.80 -7.94
C THR A 667 14.45 2.68 -8.43
N GLY A 668 14.99 2.87 -9.63
CA GLY A 668 15.92 1.95 -10.25
C GLY A 668 15.30 0.97 -11.25
N GLY A 669 16.17 0.25 -11.94
CA GLY A 669 15.87 -0.60 -13.07
C GLY A 669 17.16 -1.16 -13.70
N PHE A 670 17.11 -1.47 -14.99
CA PHE A 670 18.26 -2.03 -15.69
C PHE A 670 19.44 -1.03 -15.76
N GLY A 671 20.67 -1.49 -15.49
CA GLY A 671 21.87 -0.63 -15.48
C GLY A 671 22.22 -0.04 -14.11
N ASP A 672 21.56 -0.52 -13.05
CA ASP A 672 21.93 -0.24 -11.67
C ASP A 672 22.98 -1.22 -11.12
N ASP A 673 23.65 -0.80 -10.05
CA ASP A 673 24.63 -1.63 -9.36
C ASP A 673 23.91 -2.54 -8.33
N TYR A 674 23.37 -3.66 -8.82
CA TYR A 674 22.69 -4.62 -7.96
C TYR A 674 23.60 -5.21 -6.88
N ASP A 675 24.90 -5.40 -7.14
CA ASP A 675 25.81 -5.94 -6.12
C ASP A 675 25.94 -4.95 -4.94
N ALA A 676 26.03 -3.65 -5.23
CA ALA A 676 26.08 -2.62 -4.19
C ALA A 676 24.71 -2.40 -3.50
N ILE A 677 23.61 -2.30 -4.26
CA ILE A 677 22.26 -2.09 -3.72
C ILE A 677 21.85 -3.23 -2.80
N LEU A 678 21.99 -4.47 -3.27
CA LEU A 678 21.53 -5.65 -2.55
C LEU A 678 22.43 -5.97 -1.35
N THR A 679 23.66 -5.46 -1.30
CA THR A 679 24.53 -5.58 -0.13
C THR A 679 24.30 -4.45 0.88
N GLY A 680 24.10 -3.23 0.41
CA GLY A 680 24.00 -2.02 1.23
C GLY A 680 22.66 -1.86 1.93
N ASN A 681 21.56 -2.26 1.30
CA ASN A 681 20.20 -2.05 1.81
C ASN A 681 19.55 -3.33 2.36
N THR A 682 18.70 -3.18 3.38
CA THR A 682 17.87 -4.26 3.95
C THR A 682 16.42 -4.22 3.48
N PHE A 683 16.06 -3.24 2.64
CA PHE A 683 14.84 -3.18 1.84
C PHE A 683 15.15 -2.63 0.43
N TYR A 684 14.51 -3.16 -0.62
CA TYR A 684 14.58 -2.58 -1.96
C TYR A 684 13.34 -2.93 -2.79
N GLY A 685 12.73 -1.93 -3.42
CA GLY A 685 11.59 -2.14 -4.33
C GLY A 685 11.68 -1.27 -5.59
N PRO A 686 12.24 -1.74 -6.72
CA PRO A 686 12.32 -0.94 -7.93
C PRO A 686 10.94 -0.59 -8.50
N TYR A 687 10.88 0.17 -9.61
CA TYR A 687 9.68 0.12 -10.43
C TYR A 687 9.65 -1.21 -11.22
N PRO A 688 8.46 -1.82 -11.40
CA PRO A 688 8.26 -2.97 -12.29
C PRO A 688 9.04 -2.88 -13.61
N SER A 689 10.08 -3.71 -13.72
CA SER A 689 10.97 -3.80 -14.88
C SER A 689 11.63 -5.19 -14.95
N ILE A 690 12.61 -5.38 -15.84
CA ILE A 690 13.45 -6.59 -15.81
C ILE A 690 14.34 -6.65 -14.55
N GLY A 691 14.48 -5.54 -13.82
CA GLY A 691 15.18 -5.51 -12.55
C GLY A 691 14.60 -6.48 -11.52
N ASP A 692 13.30 -6.76 -11.59
CA ASP A 692 12.64 -7.74 -10.74
C ASP A 692 13.16 -9.16 -10.94
N ASP A 693 13.51 -9.50 -12.18
CA ASP A 693 14.10 -10.79 -12.52
C ASP A 693 15.53 -10.93 -11.96
N ILE A 694 16.24 -9.81 -11.78
CA ILE A 694 17.56 -9.78 -11.13
C ILE A 694 17.39 -9.86 -9.60
N VAL A 695 16.52 -9.02 -9.03
CA VAL A 695 16.29 -8.90 -7.58
C VAL A 695 15.74 -10.21 -6.98
N ARG A 696 14.87 -10.93 -7.69
CA ARG A 696 14.24 -12.15 -7.14
C ARG A 696 15.24 -13.25 -6.77
N TRP A 697 16.36 -13.32 -7.48
CA TRP A 697 17.39 -14.35 -7.30
C TRP A 697 18.50 -13.90 -6.36
N ASN A 698 18.82 -12.61 -6.37
CA ASN A 698 20.04 -12.10 -5.78
C ASN A 698 19.80 -11.50 -4.39
N TYR A 699 18.56 -11.11 -4.09
CA TYR A 699 18.25 -10.51 -2.80
C TYR A 699 17.95 -11.57 -1.74
N PRO A 700 18.60 -11.49 -0.55
CA PRO A 700 18.35 -12.45 0.53
C PRO A 700 16.88 -12.51 0.94
N ARG A 701 16.36 -13.72 1.19
CA ARG A 701 14.93 -13.97 1.40
C ARG A 701 14.40 -13.40 2.72
N GLU A 702 15.27 -13.16 3.69
CA GLU A 702 14.93 -12.51 4.96
C GLU A 702 14.67 -11.00 4.83
N ARG A 703 14.95 -10.42 3.65
CA ARG A 703 14.74 -8.99 3.36
C ARG A 703 13.49 -8.77 2.53
N VAL A 704 12.97 -7.55 2.57
CA VAL A 704 11.71 -7.20 1.88
C VAL A 704 11.98 -6.73 0.46
N ARG A 705 11.22 -7.31 -0.48
CA ARG A 705 11.09 -6.83 -1.87
C ARG A 705 9.67 -6.38 -2.13
N SER A 706 9.52 -5.34 -2.93
CA SER A 706 8.21 -4.80 -3.29
C SER A 706 8.23 -4.14 -4.65
N ASN A 707 7.05 -3.77 -5.12
CA ASN A 707 6.83 -2.93 -6.29
C ASN A 707 5.53 -2.13 -6.10
N TRP A 708 5.42 -1.02 -6.84
CA TRP A 708 4.20 -0.20 -6.91
C TRP A 708 3.20 -0.68 -7.97
N MET A 709 1.92 -0.50 -7.66
CA MET A 709 0.77 -0.60 -8.57
C MET A 709 -0.30 0.44 -8.21
N GLY A 710 -1.45 0.41 -8.90
CA GLY A 710 -2.59 1.32 -8.65
C GLY A 710 -2.86 2.31 -9.80
N TYR A 711 -2.06 2.22 -10.86
CA TYR A 711 -2.08 3.09 -12.03
C TYR A 711 -3.06 2.56 -13.12
N SER A 712 -4.21 2.01 -12.75
CA SER A 712 -5.23 1.56 -13.72
C SER A 712 -6.62 1.65 -13.13
N LYS A 713 -7.61 1.81 -14.01
CA LYS A 713 -9.04 1.84 -13.65
C LYS A 713 -9.77 0.52 -13.90
N THR A 714 -9.07 -0.53 -14.38
CA THR A 714 -9.68 -1.82 -14.73
C THR A 714 -9.19 -2.95 -13.82
N GLY A 715 -10.10 -3.87 -13.45
CA GLY A 715 -9.77 -4.98 -12.55
C GLY A 715 -8.76 -5.97 -13.15
N ASP A 716 -8.81 -6.22 -14.47
CA ASP A 716 -7.84 -7.11 -15.14
C ASP A 716 -6.41 -6.55 -15.11
N ALA A 717 -6.21 -5.27 -15.43
CA ALA A 717 -4.87 -4.67 -15.41
C ALA A 717 -4.32 -4.56 -13.98
N LEU A 718 -5.15 -4.23 -13.01
CA LEU A 718 -4.76 -4.25 -11.59
C LEU A 718 -4.40 -5.67 -11.13
N SER A 719 -5.15 -6.68 -11.58
CA SER A 719 -4.88 -8.09 -11.27
C SER A 719 -3.58 -8.57 -11.90
N ASP A 720 -3.30 -8.22 -13.16
CA ASP A 720 -2.04 -8.55 -13.84
C ASP A 720 -0.84 -7.93 -13.12
N ALA A 721 -0.94 -6.66 -12.73
CA ALA A 721 0.10 -5.96 -11.96
C ALA A 721 0.38 -6.66 -10.62
N ALA A 722 -0.67 -7.01 -9.87
CA ALA A 722 -0.55 -7.71 -8.59
C ALA A 722 0.03 -9.12 -8.75
N TRP A 723 -0.47 -9.90 -9.71
CA TRP A 723 0.02 -11.27 -9.95
C TRP A 723 1.45 -11.32 -10.44
N ARG A 724 1.87 -10.35 -11.22
CA ARG A 724 3.28 -10.26 -11.61
C ARG A 724 4.20 -10.06 -10.42
N MET A 725 3.83 -9.26 -9.42
CA MET A 725 4.64 -9.16 -8.19
C MET A 725 4.80 -10.53 -7.52
N MET A 726 3.72 -11.31 -7.47
CA MET A 726 3.75 -12.70 -6.99
C MET A 726 4.65 -13.59 -7.85
N MET A 727 4.49 -13.54 -9.17
CA MET A 727 5.28 -14.34 -10.14
C MET A 727 6.76 -13.94 -10.18
N LYS A 728 7.08 -12.69 -9.81
CA LYS A 728 8.46 -12.21 -9.67
C LYS A 728 9.02 -12.39 -8.25
N GLY A 729 8.27 -13.02 -7.33
CA GLY A 729 8.78 -13.39 -6.01
C GLY A 729 8.90 -12.24 -4.99
N MET A 730 8.12 -11.17 -5.17
CA MET A 730 8.06 -10.05 -4.23
C MET A 730 7.46 -10.48 -2.88
N ASP A 731 7.79 -9.73 -1.82
CA ASP A 731 7.35 -9.98 -0.44
C ASP A 731 6.12 -9.16 -0.05
N SER A 732 5.80 -8.14 -0.86
CA SER A 732 4.65 -7.27 -0.62
C SER A 732 4.17 -6.60 -1.90
N ILE A 733 2.89 -6.22 -1.90
CA ILE A 733 2.21 -5.49 -2.98
C ILE A 733 1.89 -4.09 -2.49
N TRP A 734 2.42 -3.06 -3.15
CA TRP A 734 2.28 -1.67 -2.73
C TRP A 734 1.33 -0.93 -3.67
N TYR A 735 0.28 -0.32 -3.12
CA TYR A 735 -0.75 0.36 -3.91
C TYR A 735 -0.68 1.88 -3.72
N TRP A 736 -0.50 2.61 -4.82
CA TRP A 736 -0.60 4.06 -4.88
C TRP A 736 -2.00 4.44 -5.38
N MET A 737 -2.91 4.98 -4.57
CA MET A 737 -2.91 5.26 -3.13
C MET A 737 -4.35 5.09 -2.60
N TRP A 738 -4.66 5.39 -1.33
CA TRP A 738 -5.99 5.07 -0.77
C TRP A 738 -7.14 5.90 -1.38
N SER A 739 -6.91 7.18 -1.66
CA SER A 739 -7.85 8.15 -2.23
C SER A 739 -7.39 8.64 -3.60
N GLY A 740 -8.29 9.18 -4.41
CA GLY A 740 -7.98 9.69 -5.73
C GLY A 740 -9.13 9.51 -6.71
N ILE A 741 -9.42 10.54 -7.50
CA ILE A 741 -10.37 10.50 -8.62
C ILE A 741 -9.78 11.17 -9.86
N GLY A 742 -10.41 10.98 -11.02
CA GLY A 742 -9.94 11.52 -12.29
C GLY A 742 -9.00 10.58 -13.03
N SER A 743 -7.84 11.10 -13.47
CA SER A 743 -6.86 10.33 -14.26
C SER A 743 -6.47 9.05 -13.54
N TRP A 744 -6.22 9.10 -12.23
CA TRP A 744 -5.94 7.93 -11.39
C TRP A 744 -7.01 7.77 -10.32
N ARG A 745 -7.37 6.53 -10.01
CA ARG A 745 -8.35 6.22 -8.95
C ARG A 745 -7.67 5.59 -7.76
N GLY A 746 -7.98 6.11 -6.57
CA GLY A 746 -7.55 5.52 -5.31
C GLY A 746 -8.17 4.15 -5.09
N TYR A 747 -7.71 3.45 -4.05
CA TYR A 747 -8.26 2.15 -3.66
C TYR A 747 -9.75 2.23 -3.26
N LEU A 748 -10.15 3.36 -2.67
CA LEU A 748 -11.52 3.65 -2.27
C LEU A 748 -12.11 4.79 -3.11
N ARG A 749 -13.43 4.76 -3.28
CA ARG A 749 -14.21 5.90 -3.77
C ARG A 749 -14.18 7.04 -2.75
N PRO A 750 -14.51 8.28 -3.15
CA PRO A 750 -14.71 9.38 -2.20
C PRO A 750 -15.78 9.11 -1.12
N THR A 751 -16.69 8.15 -1.38
CA THR A 751 -17.71 7.67 -0.43
C THR A 751 -17.21 6.57 0.51
N LEU A 752 -15.94 6.17 0.40
CA LEU A 752 -15.27 5.06 1.09
C LEU A 752 -15.72 3.64 0.69
N ASP A 753 -16.60 3.49 -0.29
CA ASP A 753 -16.88 2.17 -0.90
C ASP A 753 -15.71 1.75 -1.82
N PHE A 754 -15.60 0.45 -2.12
CA PHE A 754 -14.65 -0.01 -3.14
C PHE A 754 -15.11 0.37 -4.55
N TRP A 755 -14.14 0.65 -5.42
CA TRP A 755 -14.40 0.69 -6.87
C TRP A 755 -14.71 -0.72 -7.39
N PRO A 756 -15.49 -0.90 -8.48
CA PRO A 756 -15.78 -2.23 -8.99
C PRO A 756 -14.52 -2.98 -9.44
N ALA A 757 -13.55 -2.25 -9.99
CA ALA A 757 -12.22 -2.78 -10.34
C ALA A 757 -11.43 -3.26 -9.10
N ILE A 758 -11.62 -2.60 -7.96
CA ILE A 758 -10.99 -2.96 -6.70
C ILE A 758 -11.70 -4.15 -6.07
N ASP A 759 -13.03 -4.23 -6.12
CA ASP A 759 -13.78 -5.42 -5.70
C ASP A 759 -13.35 -6.66 -6.48
N ASP A 760 -13.12 -6.54 -7.78
CA ASP A 760 -12.60 -7.61 -8.63
C ASP A 760 -11.15 -7.98 -8.26
N LEU A 761 -10.26 -7.00 -8.11
CA LEU A 761 -8.89 -7.22 -7.61
C LEU A 761 -8.89 -7.93 -6.26
N MET A 762 -9.75 -7.53 -5.33
CA MET A 762 -9.87 -8.14 -4.01
C MET A 762 -10.30 -9.59 -4.09
N LYS A 763 -11.24 -9.95 -4.97
CA LYS A 763 -11.64 -11.35 -5.19
C LYS A 763 -10.48 -12.14 -5.79
N GLU A 764 -9.78 -11.57 -6.78
CA GLU A 764 -8.66 -12.22 -7.44
C GLU A 764 -7.46 -12.43 -6.50
N MET A 765 -7.20 -11.49 -5.58
CA MET A 765 -6.12 -11.58 -4.58
C MET A 765 -6.51 -12.36 -3.32
N GLN A 766 -7.74 -12.88 -3.22
CA GLN A 766 -8.18 -13.66 -2.06
C GLN A 766 -7.22 -14.82 -1.73
N PRO A 767 -6.78 -15.67 -2.69
CA PRO A 767 -5.88 -16.77 -2.38
C PRO A 767 -4.52 -16.30 -1.83
N VAL A 768 -4.04 -15.13 -2.27
CA VAL A 768 -2.79 -14.53 -1.76
C VAL A 768 -2.95 -14.13 -0.29
N ARG A 769 -4.04 -13.43 0.05
CA ARG A 769 -4.36 -13.01 1.43
C ARG A 769 -4.65 -14.19 2.36
N GLU A 770 -5.21 -15.26 1.82
CA GLU A 770 -5.66 -16.44 2.58
C GLU A 770 -4.63 -17.58 2.63
N GLY A 771 -3.41 -17.36 2.10
CA GLY A 771 -2.26 -18.22 2.44
C GLY A 771 -1.29 -18.54 1.31
N LEU A 772 -1.64 -18.31 0.03
CA LEU A 772 -0.72 -18.55 -1.07
C LEU A 772 0.54 -17.67 -0.93
N GLY A 773 0.36 -16.41 -0.54
CA GLY A 773 1.47 -15.47 -0.32
C GLY A 773 2.48 -16.00 0.67
N ASP A 774 2.03 -16.34 1.88
CA ASP A 774 2.91 -16.84 2.94
C ASP A 774 3.53 -18.21 2.61
N LEU A 775 2.80 -19.07 1.90
CA LEU A 775 3.32 -20.37 1.47
C LEU A 775 4.49 -20.20 0.50
N ILE A 776 4.33 -19.39 -0.55
CA ILE A 776 5.41 -19.18 -1.53
C ILE A 776 6.57 -18.36 -0.95
N LEU A 777 6.30 -17.52 0.07
CA LEU A 777 7.36 -16.86 0.84
C LEU A 777 8.31 -17.86 1.50
N GLN A 778 7.76 -18.98 1.95
CA GLN A 778 8.44 -20.05 2.67
C GLN A 778 8.90 -21.20 1.76
N SER A 779 8.84 -21.02 0.44
CA SER A 779 9.20 -22.00 -0.58
C SER A 779 10.40 -21.54 -1.41
N GLU A 780 11.14 -22.49 -2.00
CA GLU A 780 12.33 -22.22 -2.82
C GLU A 780 11.93 -22.12 -4.30
N MET A 781 12.20 -20.99 -4.96
CA MET A 781 11.94 -20.87 -6.40
C MET A 781 12.95 -21.71 -7.21
N ARG A 782 12.47 -22.43 -8.23
CA ARG A 782 13.27 -23.31 -9.08
C ARG A 782 13.49 -22.70 -10.46
N HIS A 783 14.69 -22.87 -11.02
CA HIS A 783 15.02 -22.51 -12.41
C HIS A 783 15.25 -23.77 -13.26
N SER A 784 15.39 -23.60 -14.58
CA SER A 784 15.51 -24.71 -15.55
C SER A 784 16.95 -25.10 -15.89
N GLY A 785 17.88 -24.89 -14.95
CA GLY A 785 19.32 -25.07 -15.20
C GLY A 785 19.93 -24.03 -16.16
N ILE A 786 19.29 -22.88 -16.31
CA ILE A 786 19.73 -21.77 -17.17
C ILE A 786 20.13 -20.59 -16.30
N ALA A 787 21.33 -20.05 -16.53
CA ALA A 787 21.82 -18.81 -15.96
C ALA A 787 21.81 -17.67 -16.99
N ILE A 788 21.54 -16.44 -16.56
CA ILE A 788 21.77 -15.21 -17.33
C ILE A 788 22.81 -14.39 -16.58
N PHE A 789 23.90 -14.01 -17.25
CA PHE A 789 24.90 -13.14 -16.64
C PHE A 789 24.48 -11.66 -16.75
N TYR A 790 24.61 -10.92 -15.65
CA TYR A 790 24.46 -9.47 -15.61
C TYR A 790 25.70 -8.84 -14.98
N SER A 791 26.23 -7.78 -15.60
CA SER A 791 27.23 -6.93 -14.99
C SER A 791 26.94 -5.46 -15.31
N LEU A 792 27.21 -4.58 -14.34
CA LEU A 792 27.10 -3.14 -14.54
C LEU A 792 27.89 -2.63 -15.78
N PRO A 793 29.18 -3.01 -16.01
CA PRO A 793 29.90 -2.52 -17.17
C PRO A 793 29.26 -2.98 -18.48
N SER A 794 28.79 -4.22 -18.58
CA SER A 794 28.08 -4.68 -19.78
C SER A 794 26.75 -3.94 -19.98
N ALA A 795 25.99 -3.69 -18.91
CA ALA A 795 24.75 -2.92 -18.99
C ALA A 795 24.96 -1.49 -19.51
N LEU A 796 26.12 -0.89 -19.24
CA LEU A 796 26.47 0.46 -19.71
C LEU A 796 27.21 0.49 -21.06
N SER A 797 27.84 -0.62 -21.44
CA SER A 797 28.68 -0.72 -22.66
C SER A 797 27.95 -0.45 -23.97
N GLY A 798 26.62 -0.61 -24.00
CA GLY A 798 25.79 -0.29 -25.17
C GLY A 798 25.85 1.18 -25.60
N GLN A 799 26.42 2.06 -24.79
CA GLN A 799 26.62 3.48 -25.09
C GLN A 799 27.97 3.79 -25.76
N LEU A 800 28.81 2.77 -25.97
CA LEU A 800 30.19 2.92 -26.41
C LEU A 800 30.35 2.54 -27.89
N GLU A 801 31.19 3.29 -28.60
CA GLU A 801 31.52 3.10 -30.02
C GLU A 801 30.27 2.74 -30.87
N ASN A 802 30.37 1.69 -31.67
CA ASN A 802 29.30 1.18 -32.52
C ASN A 802 28.42 0.13 -31.81
N SER A 803 28.59 -0.10 -30.51
CA SER A 803 27.74 -1.05 -29.78
C SER A 803 26.30 -0.54 -29.65
N GLY A 804 26.11 0.78 -29.60
CA GLY A 804 24.78 1.41 -29.62
C GLY A 804 24.03 1.24 -30.94
N ALA A 805 24.69 0.75 -32.00
CA ALA A 805 24.02 0.42 -33.26
C ALA A 805 23.32 -0.95 -33.22
N PHE A 806 23.61 -1.82 -32.25
CA PHE A 806 22.86 -3.06 -31.98
C PHE A 806 21.61 -2.80 -31.14
N VAL A 807 20.90 -3.85 -30.69
CA VAL A 807 19.84 -3.64 -29.67
C VAL A 807 20.47 -3.25 -28.33
N SER A 808 19.77 -2.45 -27.52
CA SER A 808 20.29 -2.07 -26.21
C SER A 808 20.49 -3.30 -25.31
N PRO A 809 21.44 -3.28 -24.35
CA PRO A 809 21.63 -4.37 -23.41
C PRO A 809 20.33 -4.77 -22.69
N GLU A 810 19.54 -3.80 -22.22
CA GLU A 810 18.24 -4.07 -21.58
C GLU A 810 17.29 -4.85 -22.51
N THR A 811 17.16 -4.41 -23.76
CA THR A 811 16.29 -5.07 -24.75
C THR A 811 16.78 -6.50 -25.04
N ALA A 812 18.09 -6.71 -25.13
CA ALA A 812 18.67 -8.04 -25.32
C ALA A 812 18.29 -8.98 -24.15
N HIS A 813 18.46 -8.54 -22.91
CA HIS A 813 18.05 -9.30 -21.74
C HIS A 813 16.55 -9.60 -21.73
N ILE A 814 15.69 -8.61 -22.03
CA ILE A 814 14.24 -8.79 -22.15
C ILE A 814 13.90 -9.86 -23.19
N ASN A 815 14.52 -9.82 -24.37
CA ASN A 815 14.24 -10.76 -25.44
C ASN A 815 14.64 -12.20 -25.07
N PHE A 816 15.85 -12.41 -24.54
CA PHE A 816 16.30 -13.74 -24.11
C PHE A 816 15.41 -14.31 -23.00
N LEU A 817 15.07 -13.49 -22.00
CA LEU A 817 14.23 -13.91 -20.88
C LEU A 817 12.79 -14.21 -21.32
N ASN A 818 12.20 -13.37 -22.17
CA ASN A 818 10.85 -13.57 -22.70
C ASN A 818 10.76 -14.87 -23.48
N VAL A 819 11.66 -15.08 -24.46
CA VAL A 819 11.65 -16.32 -25.26
C VAL A 819 11.87 -17.54 -24.36
N THR A 820 12.74 -17.45 -23.36
CA THR A 820 12.95 -18.53 -22.38
C THR A 820 11.67 -18.84 -21.60
N SER A 821 10.96 -17.80 -21.15
CA SER A 821 9.71 -17.94 -20.40
C SER A 821 8.59 -18.54 -21.25
N GLU A 822 8.49 -18.13 -22.52
CA GLU A 822 7.51 -18.65 -23.47
C GLU A 822 7.76 -20.13 -23.82
N LEU A 823 8.97 -20.65 -23.60
CA LEU A 823 9.28 -22.07 -23.70
C LEU A 823 8.92 -22.87 -22.42
N GLY A 824 8.26 -22.23 -21.45
CA GLY A 824 7.92 -22.83 -20.17
C GLY A 824 9.11 -23.00 -19.23
N MET A 825 10.25 -22.34 -19.51
CA MET A 825 11.48 -22.41 -18.73
C MET A 825 11.69 -21.14 -17.90
N ASP A 826 12.51 -21.24 -16.86
CA ASP A 826 12.94 -20.09 -16.06
C ASP A 826 14.47 -20.05 -15.93
N ALA A 827 15.00 -18.84 -15.82
CA ALA A 827 16.43 -18.57 -15.76
C ALA A 827 16.78 -17.80 -14.48
N LYS A 828 17.94 -18.13 -13.91
CA LYS A 828 18.52 -17.47 -12.74
C LYS A 828 19.53 -16.43 -13.18
N TYR A 829 19.40 -15.21 -12.67
CA TYR A 829 20.41 -14.18 -12.90
C TYR A 829 21.62 -14.43 -12.00
N LEU A 830 22.82 -14.23 -12.55
CA LEU A 830 24.08 -14.24 -11.82
C LEU A 830 24.79 -12.91 -12.07
N THR A 831 25.19 -12.23 -10.99
CA THR A 831 25.99 -11.01 -11.06
C THR A 831 27.49 -11.31 -11.07
N SER A 832 28.30 -10.29 -11.37
CA SER A 832 29.76 -10.31 -11.19
C SER A 832 30.17 -10.83 -9.81
N ALA A 833 29.60 -10.31 -8.71
CA ALA A 833 29.94 -10.79 -7.37
C ALA A 833 29.54 -12.26 -7.14
N MET A 834 28.46 -12.74 -7.75
CA MET A 834 28.06 -14.14 -7.64
C MET A 834 28.99 -15.09 -8.40
N LEU A 835 29.38 -14.75 -9.63
CA LEU A 835 30.36 -15.52 -10.39
C LEU A 835 31.67 -15.63 -9.60
N ASN A 836 32.17 -14.51 -9.08
CA ASN A 836 33.40 -14.47 -8.30
C ASN A 836 33.32 -15.28 -6.99
N ARG A 837 32.12 -15.50 -6.44
CA ARG A 837 31.88 -16.40 -5.29
C ARG A 837 31.61 -17.86 -5.70
N GLY A 838 31.74 -18.20 -6.98
CA GLY A 838 31.56 -19.56 -7.47
C GLY A 838 30.12 -19.98 -7.68
N ALA A 839 29.19 -19.06 -7.96
CA ALA A 839 27.79 -19.41 -8.18
C ALA A 839 27.52 -20.18 -9.48
N LEU A 840 28.41 -20.12 -10.48
CA LEU A 840 28.25 -20.84 -11.74
C LEU A 840 28.86 -22.25 -11.63
N GLN A 841 28.02 -23.25 -11.34
CA GLN A 841 28.41 -24.66 -11.18
C GLN A 841 27.66 -25.56 -12.18
N ASN A 842 28.33 -26.57 -12.73
CA ASN A 842 27.77 -27.47 -13.75
C ASN A 842 26.70 -28.43 -13.18
N GLU A 843 26.69 -28.65 -11.87
CA GLU A 843 25.66 -29.40 -11.14
C GLU A 843 24.32 -28.64 -11.10
N GLU A 844 24.37 -27.31 -11.09
CA GLU A 844 23.20 -26.43 -11.03
C GLU A 844 22.79 -25.93 -12.43
N PHE A 845 23.76 -25.64 -13.29
CA PHE A 845 23.53 -25.01 -14.60
C PHE A 845 24.08 -25.83 -15.78
N GLN A 846 23.27 -25.92 -16.83
CA GLN A 846 23.68 -26.48 -18.12
C GLN A 846 23.92 -25.38 -19.15
N VAL A 847 23.30 -24.21 -18.97
CA VAL A 847 23.38 -23.08 -19.90
C VAL A 847 23.76 -21.79 -19.17
N LEU A 848 24.66 -21.01 -19.76
CA LEU A 848 24.88 -19.60 -19.42
C LEU A 848 24.58 -18.73 -20.64
N LEU A 849 23.67 -17.78 -20.47
CA LEU A 849 23.32 -16.77 -21.46
C LEU A 849 24.12 -15.48 -21.21
N LEU A 850 24.69 -14.95 -22.28
CA LEU A 850 25.50 -13.73 -22.29
C LEU A 850 24.89 -12.65 -23.22
N PRO A 851 23.66 -12.17 -22.96
CA PRO A 851 23.04 -11.13 -23.78
C PRO A 851 23.81 -9.81 -23.64
N MET A 852 24.32 -9.26 -24.74
CA MET A 852 25.11 -8.03 -24.78
C MET A 852 26.20 -7.96 -23.69
N THR A 853 26.80 -9.10 -23.35
CA THR A 853 27.89 -9.17 -22.36
C THR A 853 29.21 -8.76 -23.01
N GLN A 854 29.38 -7.46 -23.24
CA GLN A 854 30.52 -6.93 -23.97
C GLN A 854 31.70 -6.57 -23.06
N ALA A 855 31.48 -6.40 -21.76
CA ALA A 855 32.51 -6.00 -20.79
C ALA A 855 32.66 -7.06 -19.69
N LEU A 856 33.87 -7.61 -19.55
CA LEU A 856 34.21 -8.70 -18.64
C LEU A 856 35.60 -8.53 -18.02
N SER A 857 35.71 -8.87 -16.74
CA SER A 857 36.99 -9.02 -16.06
C SER A 857 37.68 -10.32 -16.46
N ILE A 858 38.99 -10.41 -16.22
CA ILE A 858 39.77 -11.63 -16.45
C ILE A 858 39.23 -12.81 -15.61
N PRO A 859 38.97 -12.66 -14.29
CA PRO A 859 38.40 -13.74 -13.48
C PRO A 859 37.05 -14.26 -14.01
N GLU A 860 36.15 -13.36 -14.43
CA GLU A 860 34.87 -13.77 -15.02
C GLU A 860 35.07 -14.59 -16.30
N CYS A 861 36.02 -14.19 -17.15
CA CYS A 861 36.35 -14.96 -18.36
C CYS A 861 36.86 -16.36 -18.02
N ASP A 862 37.72 -16.50 -17.01
CA ASP A 862 38.25 -17.79 -16.57
C ASP A 862 37.17 -18.71 -15.98
N ILE A 863 36.23 -18.14 -15.23
CA ILE A 863 35.07 -18.86 -14.71
C ILE A 863 34.19 -19.36 -15.86
N ILE A 864 33.89 -18.50 -16.84
CA ILE A 864 33.08 -18.86 -18.01
C ILE A 864 33.76 -19.95 -18.85
N ARG A 865 35.08 -19.85 -19.10
CA ARG A 865 35.83 -20.89 -19.83
C ARG A 865 35.76 -22.23 -19.10
N ARG A 866 36.00 -22.24 -17.78
CA ARG A 866 35.95 -23.45 -16.96
C ARG A 866 34.57 -24.11 -16.96
N PHE A 867 33.50 -23.31 -16.90
CA PHE A 867 32.14 -23.81 -17.01
C PHE A 867 31.90 -24.58 -18.32
N VAL A 868 32.42 -24.06 -19.45
CA VAL A 868 32.34 -24.72 -20.75
C VAL A 868 33.22 -25.98 -20.78
N GLU A 869 34.47 -25.88 -20.34
CA GLU A 869 35.41 -27.02 -20.30
C GLU A 869 34.85 -28.22 -19.53
N ASN A 870 34.10 -27.94 -18.46
CA ASN A 870 33.48 -28.96 -17.60
C ASN A 870 32.16 -29.53 -18.14
N GLY A 871 31.62 -29.03 -19.26
CA GLY A 871 30.42 -29.57 -19.90
C GLY A 871 29.29 -28.57 -20.14
N GLY A 872 29.44 -27.34 -19.65
CA GLY A 872 28.45 -26.29 -19.80
C GLY A 872 28.31 -25.80 -21.25
N THR A 873 27.16 -25.19 -21.55
CA THR A 873 26.91 -24.50 -22.81
C THR A 873 26.83 -23.00 -22.56
N VAL A 874 27.70 -22.21 -23.19
CA VAL A 874 27.62 -20.75 -23.17
C VAL A 874 27.01 -20.26 -24.48
N ILE A 875 26.04 -19.36 -24.41
CA ILE A 875 25.37 -18.76 -25.57
C ILE A 875 25.49 -17.25 -25.48
N ALA A 876 26.19 -16.63 -26.44
CA ALA A 876 26.31 -15.19 -26.57
C ALA A 876 25.64 -14.70 -27.87
N ASP A 877 25.19 -13.45 -27.87
CA ASP A 877 24.58 -12.83 -29.03
C ASP A 877 25.62 -12.16 -29.95
N VAL A 878 26.15 -10.99 -29.60
CA VAL A 878 27.12 -10.23 -30.39
C VAL A 878 28.21 -9.66 -29.48
N ARG A 879 29.45 -9.64 -30.00
CA ARG A 879 30.60 -9.00 -29.35
C ARG A 879 30.86 -9.39 -27.88
N PRO A 880 30.84 -10.69 -27.51
CA PRO A 880 31.11 -11.07 -26.14
C PRO A 880 32.55 -10.68 -25.72
N GLY A 881 32.68 -9.93 -24.62
CA GLY A 881 33.96 -9.58 -24.01
C GLY A 881 34.90 -8.69 -24.86
N VAL A 882 34.36 -7.74 -25.63
CA VAL A 882 35.17 -6.79 -26.43
C VAL A 882 35.74 -5.61 -25.62
N TYR A 883 35.29 -5.44 -24.39
CA TYR A 883 35.82 -4.50 -23.40
C TYR A 883 36.27 -5.25 -22.13
N ASP A 884 37.19 -4.67 -21.36
CA ASP A 884 37.46 -5.12 -19.98
C ASP A 884 36.36 -4.65 -19.00
N ASP A 885 36.50 -4.98 -17.71
CA ASP A 885 35.58 -4.62 -16.63
C ASP A 885 35.52 -3.12 -16.32
N HIS A 886 36.47 -2.35 -16.83
CA HIS A 886 36.44 -0.88 -16.84
C HIS A 886 35.92 -0.32 -18.16
N CYS A 887 35.32 -1.13 -19.05
CA CYS A 887 34.89 -0.71 -20.39
C CYS A 887 36.03 -0.22 -21.30
N LYS A 888 37.30 -0.57 -21.03
CA LYS A 888 38.41 -0.26 -21.93
C LYS A 888 38.35 -1.18 -23.16
N PRO A 889 38.45 -0.64 -24.39
CA PRO A 889 38.43 -1.45 -25.60
C PRO A 889 39.63 -2.39 -25.68
N LEU A 890 39.37 -3.65 -26.02
CA LEU A 890 40.40 -4.67 -26.21
C LEU A 890 40.72 -4.84 -27.70
N GLN A 891 41.99 -5.07 -28.04
CA GLN A 891 42.35 -5.39 -29.43
C GLN A 891 41.84 -6.77 -29.85
N THR A 892 41.87 -7.73 -28.94
CA THR A 892 41.30 -9.07 -29.08
C THR A 892 40.28 -9.27 -27.98
N GLY A 893 39.08 -9.72 -28.31
CA GLY A 893 38.03 -9.95 -27.31
C GLY A 893 38.41 -11.05 -26.34
N SER A 894 38.11 -10.85 -25.05
CA SER A 894 38.48 -11.78 -23.97
C SER A 894 37.89 -13.18 -24.16
N LEU A 895 36.78 -13.32 -24.88
CA LEU A 895 36.14 -14.62 -25.17
C LEU A 895 36.25 -15.06 -26.64
N ASP A 896 36.95 -14.33 -27.50
CA ASP A 896 37.03 -14.66 -28.94
C ASP A 896 37.55 -16.10 -29.18
N ALA A 897 38.61 -16.49 -28.46
CA ALA A 897 39.16 -17.85 -28.52
C ALA A 897 38.18 -18.93 -28.01
N LEU A 898 37.39 -18.62 -26.96
CA LEU A 898 36.38 -19.54 -26.44
C LEU A 898 35.30 -19.79 -27.50
N PHE A 899 34.86 -18.74 -28.20
CA PHE A 899 33.88 -18.84 -29.29
C PHE A 899 34.48 -19.27 -30.64
N GLY A 900 35.79 -19.50 -30.71
CA GLY A 900 36.47 -19.99 -31.91
C GLY A 900 36.43 -19.01 -33.08
N ILE A 901 36.56 -17.71 -32.78
CA ILE A 901 36.54 -16.63 -33.77
C ILE A 901 37.79 -15.76 -33.73
N LYS A 902 38.00 -15.01 -34.80
CA LYS A 902 38.89 -13.85 -34.84
C LYS A 902 38.08 -12.61 -35.17
N ARG A 903 38.41 -11.51 -34.51
CA ARG A 903 37.74 -10.23 -34.69
C ARG A 903 38.68 -9.26 -35.39
N THR A 904 38.24 -8.70 -36.52
CA THR A 904 39.02 -7.71 -37.28
C THR A 904 38.76 -6.27 -36.83
N GLY A 905 37.67 -6.05 -36.07
CA GLY A 905 37.27 -4.71 -35.63
C GLY A 905 36.00 -4.71 -34.78
N ARG A 906 35.48 -3.49 -34.57
CA ARG A 906 34.19 -3.19 -33.92
C ARG A 906 33.42 -2.15 -34.73
N GLY A 907 33.32 -2.36 -36.05
CA GLY A 907 32.64 -1.48 -37.00
C GLY A 907 31.14 -1.36 -36.77
N THR A 908 30.43 -0.68 -37.66
CA THR A 908 28.96 -0.60 -37.61
C THR A 908 28.37 -1.97 -37.99
N PRO A 909 27.34 -2.48 -37.28
CA PRO A 909 26.61 -3.66 -37.73
C PRO A 909 26.06 -3.50 -39.14
N VAL A 910 26.02 -4.61 -39.88
CA VAL A 910 25.33 -4.68 -41.16
C VAL A 910 23.93 -5.27 -40.96
N GLU A 911 22.96 -4.75 -41.69
CA GLU A 911 21.62 -5.36 -41.74
C GLU A 911 21.58 -6.36 -42.88
N ALA A 912 21.30 -7.63 -42.56
CA ALA A 912 21.24 -8.71 -43.54
C ALA A 912 20.19 -9.76 -43.13
N ALA A 913 19.71 -10.51 -44.11
CA ALA A 913 18.90 -11.71 -43.86
C ALA A 913 19.81 -12.83 -43.33
N VAL A 914 19.35 -13.56 -42.31
CA VAL A 914 20.09 -14.67 -41.71
C VAL A 914 19.45 -15.99 -42.11
N SER A 915 20.24 -16.88 -42.71
CA SER A 915 19.84 -18.24 -43.04
C SER A 915 20.67 -19.25 -42.24
N VAL A 916 20.00 -20.03 -41.37
CA VAL A 916 20.61 -21.12 -40.62
C VAL A 916 20.20 -22.45 -41.26
N LYS A 917 21.18 -23.26 -41.65
CA LYS A 917 20.97 -24.61 -42.18
C LYS A 917 22.11 -25.51 -41.71
N GLY A 918 21.83 -26.36 -40.74
CA GLY A 918 22.83 -27.26 -40.18
C GLY A 918 22.24 -28.28 -39.21
N GLU A 919 23.13 -29.01 -38.54
CA GLU A 919 22.75 -29.97 -37.50
C GLU A 919 23.51 -29.66 -36.22
N LEU A 920 22.82 -29.69 -35.08
CA LEU A 920 23.41 -29.47 -33.77
C LEU A 920 22.85 -30.50 -32.79
N GLY A 921 23.73 -31.33 -32.22
CA GLY A 921 23.35 -32.34 -31.23
C GLY A 921 22.29 -33.34 -31.71
N GLY A 922 22.37 -33.78 -32.97
CA GLY A 922 21.40 -34.70 -33.57
C GLY A 922 20.10 -34.06 -34.03
N ARG A 923 20.01 -32.71 -34.00
CA ARG A 923 18.80 -31.97 -34.37
C ARG A 923 19.07 -31.06 -35.56
N THR A 924 18.21 -31.14 -36.57
CA THR A 924 18.27 -30.27 -37.76
C THR A 924 17.78 -28.87 -37.42
N LEU A 925 18.57 -27.86 -37.79
CA LEU A 925 18.22 -26.44 -37.74
C LEU A 925 17.97 -25.94 -39.16
N ARG A 926 16.77 -25.38 -39.40
CA ARG A 926 16.40 -24.71 -40.64
C ARG A 926 15.60 -23.46 -40.30
N LEU A 927 16.29 -22.34 -40.11
CA LEU A 927 15.69 -21.09 -39.64
C LEU A 927 16.00 -19.97 -40.63
N GLN A 928 15.08 -19.01 -40.71
CA GLN A 928 15.21 -17.82 -41.53
C GLN A 928 14.84 -16.60 -40.69
N PHE A 929 15.73 -15.61 -40.66
CA PHE A 929 15.43 -14.30 -40.10
C PHE A 929 15.49 -13.30 -41.24
N PRO A 930 14.37 -12.65 -41.62
CA PRO A 930 14.33 -11.75 -42.76
C PRO A 930 15.31 -10.58 -42.67
N GLN A 931 15.54 -10.10 -41.45
CA GLN A 931 16.43 -8.98 -41.17
C GLN A 931 17.00 -9.11 -39.76
N ALA A 932 18.31 -8.99 -39.65
CA ALA A 932 19.03 -8.95 -38.39
C ALA A 932 20.24 -8.02 -38.49
N LYS A 933 20.67 -7.47 -37.36
CA LYS A 933 21.93 -6.74 -37.24
C LYS A 933 23.04 -7.73 -36.97
N VAL A 934 24.07 -7.73 -37.82
CA VAL A 934 25.15 -8.73 -37.83
C VAL A 934 26.49 -8.01 -37.66
N ASP A 935 27.39 -8.61 -36.89
CA ASP A 935 28.75 -8.09 -36.78
C ASP A 935 29.63 -8.64 -37.91
N SER A 936 29.86 -7.81 -38.93
CA SER A 936 30.61 -8.16 -40.14
C SER A 936 32.11 -8.34 -39.91
N ASP A 937 32.62 -7.87 -38.77
CA ASP A 937 34.03 -7.98 -38.37
C ASP A 937 34.40 -9.32 -37.72
N VAL A 938 33.47 -10.29 -37.69
CA VAL A 938 33.73 -11.63 -37.17
C VAL A 938 34.18 -12.56 -38.29
N GLN A 939 35.34 -13.19 -38.07
CA GLN A 939 35.89 -14.24 -38.92
C GLN A 939 35.95 -15.56 -38.17
N LEU A 940 35.81 -16.66 -38.93
CA LEU A 940 35.96 -18.02 -38.40
C LEU A 940 37.40 -18.32 -38.01
N ASP A 941 37.57 -19.03 -36.90
CA ASP A 941 38.81 -19.70 -36.52
C ASP A 941 38.54 -21.19 -36.27
N SER A 942 38.40 -21.63 -35.02
CA SER A 942 38.11 -23.03 -34.67
C SER A 942 36.61 -23.39 -34.65
N ALA A 943 35.71 -22.40 -34.72
CA ALA A 943 34.27 -22.64 -34.68
C ALA A 943 33.71 -23.18 -36.01
N GLN A 944 32.59 -23.89 -35.91
CA GLN A 944 31.76 -24.26 -37.06
C GLN A 944 30.61 -23.26 -37.22
N ALA A 945 30.49 -22.62 -38.38
CA ALA A 945 29.30 -21.83 -38.72
C ALA A 945 28.14 -22.74 -39.16
N LEU A 946 26.96 -22.53 -38.58
CA LEU A 946 25.73 -23.23 -38.98
C LEU A 946 24.77 -22.34 -39.80
N GLY A 947 25.14 -21.08 -40.02
CA GLY A 947 24.41 -20.17 -40.89
C GLY A 947 25.29 -19.09 -41.47
N VAL A 948 24.68 -18.29 -42.35
CA VAL A 948 25.32 -17.16 -43.00
C VAL A 948 24.34 -15.98 -43.08
N ALA A 949 24.88 -14.77 -42.99
CA ALA A 949 24.22 -13.54 -43.36
C ALA A 949 25.09 -12.83 -44.42
N ASP A 950 24.62 -12.83 -45.66
CA ASP A 950 25.42 -12.51 -46.85
C ASP A 950 26.75 -13.30 -46.94
N LYS A 951 27.84 -12.71 -46.47
CA LYS A 951 29.19 -13.32 -46.41
C LYS A 951 29.68 -13.55 -44.98
N THR A 952 28.97 -13.04 -43.99
CA THR A 952 29.39 -13.10 -42.58
C THR A 952 28.88 -14.39 -41.95
N PRO A 953 29.76 -15.17 -41.29
CA PRO A 953 29.36 -16.41 -40.64
C PRO A 953 28.53 -16.09 -39.39
N VAL A 954 27.46 -16.87 -39.17
CA VAL A 954 26.58 -16.75 -38.00
C VAL A 954 26.26 -18.12 -37.39
N LEU A 955 25.73 -18.10 -36.18
CA LEU A 955 25.48 -19.29 -35.35
C LEU A 955 26.73 -20.19 -35.31
N LEU A 956 27.76 -19.66 -34.68
CA LEU A 956 29.09 -20.24 -34.58
C LEU A 956 29.14 -21.16 -33.37
N VAL A 957 29.48 -22.42 -33.58
CA VAL A 957 29.55 -23.43 -32.53
C VAL A 957 30.98 -23.90 -32.38
N ASN A 958 31.57 -23.65 -31.22
CA ASN A 958 32.89 -24.15 -30.86
C ASN A 958 32.78 -25.20 -29.75
N ARG A 959 33.41 -26.37 -29.93
CA ARG A 959 33.47 -27.40 -28.88
C ARG A 959 34.73 -27.19 -28.06
N VAL A 960 34.57 -27.02 -26.75
CA VAL A 960 35.68 -26.73 -25.83
C VAL A 960 35.54 -27.65 -24.62
N GLY A 961 36.58 -28.45 -24.35
CA GLY A 961 36.52 -29.50 -23.34
C GLY A 961 35.33 -30.44 -23.55
N LYS A 962 34.51 -30.61 -22.51
CA LYS A 962 33.28 -31.43 -22.55
C LYS A 962 32.05 -30.65 -23.02
N GLY A 963 32.12 -29.33 -23.08
CA GLY A 963 31.00 -28.45 -23.38
C GLY A 963 31.09 -27.77 -24.74
N ARG A 964 30.43 -26.63 -24.86
CA ARG A 964 30.40 -25.83 -26.10
C ARG A 964 30.16 -24.34 -25.85
N ALA A 965 30.75 -23.51 -26.69
CA ALA A 965 30.50 -22.08 -26.77
C ALA A 965 29.78 -21.77 -28.08
N ILE A 966 28.67 -21.04 -28.02
CA ILE A 966 27.81 -20.72 -29.15
C ILE A 966 27.69 -19.20 -29.27
N LEU A 967 28.18 -18.63 -30.37
CA LEU A 967 28.00 -17.22 -30.69
C LEU A 967 26.96 -17.09 -31.81
N LEU A 968 25.84 -16.40 -31.54
CA LEU A 968 24.84 -16.15 -32.58
C LEU A 968 25.44 -15.28 -33.69
N ASN A 969 26.14 -14.21 -33.32
CA ASN A 969 26.67 -13.17 -34.19
C ASN A 969 25.61 -12.34 -34.93
N PHE A 970 24.36 -12.36 -34.45
CA PHE A 970 23.29 -11.52 -34.99
C PHE A 970 22.23 -11.18 -33.94
N HIS A 971 21.53 -10.06 -34.16
CA HIS A 971 20.33 -9.66 -33.44
C HIS A 971 19.16 -9.55 -34.41
N PRO A 972 18.18 -10.45 -34.36
CA PRO A 972 16.98 -10.30 -35.18
C PRO A 972 16.12 -9.13 -34.67
N GLN A 973 15.32 -8.53 -35.55
CA GLN A 973 14.29 -7.60 -35.13
C GLN A 973 13.14 -8.37 -34.46
N PHE A 974 12.92 -8.12 -33.17
CA PHE A 974 11.77 -8.66 -32.44
C PHE A 974 10.58 -7.71 -32.61
N GLY A 975 9.40 -8.27 -32.85
CA GLY A 975 8.14 -7.54 -32.96
C GLY A 975 7.02 -8.25 -32.21
N ARG A 976 5.88 -8.48 -32.88
CA ARG A 976 4.77 -9.25 -32.30
C ARG A 976 5.20 -10.70 -32.05
N SER A 977 4.49 -11.36 -31.14
CA SER A 977 4.73 -12.76 -30.82
C SER A 977 4.65 -13.69 -32.05
N THR A 978 3.78 -13.38 -33.00
CA THR A 978 3.59 -14.17 -34.23
C THR A 978 4.61 -13.88 -35.34
N ASP A 979 5.50 -12.90 -35.15
CA ASP A 979 6.46 -12.52 -36.18
C ASP A 979 7.43 -13.68 -36.45
N LEU A 980 7.82 -13.80 -37.73
CA LEU A 980 8.66 -14.91 -38.20
C LEU A 980 9.98 -14.99 -37.42
N ALA A 981 10.62 -13.83 -37.18
CA ALA A 981 11.86 -13.73 -36.42
C ALA A 981 11.71 -14.17 -34.96
N THR A 982 10.62 -13.74 -34.29
CA THR A 982 10.31 -14.15 -32.91
C THR A 982 10.08 -15.66 -32.82
N THR A 983 9.32 -16.22 -33.76
CA THR A 983 9.06 -17.67 -33.84
C THR A 983 10.34 -18.47 -34.09
N ALA A 984 11.16 -18.04 -35.07
CA ALA A 984 12.44 -18.66 -35.36
C ALA A 984 13.41 -18.59 -34.16
N MET A 985 13.36 -17.51 -33.36
CA MET A 985 14.16 -17.40 -32.14
C MET A 985 13.70 -18.40 -31.07
N ARG A 986 12.39 -18.63 -30.89
CA ARG A 986 11.89 -19.67 -29.98
C ARG A 986 12.40 -21.05 -30.39
N ASP A 987 12.31 -21.38 -31.68
CA ASP A 987 12.77 -22.67 -32.19
C ASP A 987 14.28 -22.84 -32.04
N LEU A 988 15.04 -21.76 -32.25
CA LEU A 988 16.48 -21.73 -32.00
C LEU A 988 16.77 -22.01 -30.53
N LEU A 989 16.28 -21.19 -29.59
CA LEU A 989 16.58 -21.36 -28.16
C LEU A 989 16.06 -22.69 -27.62
N LYS A 990 14.87 -23.15 -28.05
CA LYS A 990 14.36 -24.49 -27.72
C LYS A 990 15.35 -25.56 -28.14
N THR A 991 15.94 -25.46 -29.32
CA THR A 991 16.94 -26.42 -29.81
C THR A 991 18.23 -26.32 -28.99
N LEU A 992 18.73 -25.10 -28.74
CA LEU A 992 19.96 -24.89 -27.97
C LEU A 992 19.83 -25.43 -26.53
N TYR A 993 18.72 -25.16 -25.85
CA TYR A 993 18.45 -25.66 -24.49
C TYR A 993 18.34 -27.18 -24.45
N ASN A 994 17.64 -27.78 -25.41
CA ASN A 994 17.54 -29.23 -25.49
C ASN A 994 18.91 -29.90 -25.72
N VAL A 995 19.76 -29.31 -26.57
CA VAL A 995 21.12 -29.83 -26.82
C VAL A 995 22.05 -29.61 -25.60
N ALA A 996 21.84 -28.54 -24.84
CA ALA A 996 22.52 -28.29 -23.58
C ALA A 996 22.05 -29.20 -22.43
N GLY A 997 20.82 -29.72 -22.52
CA GLY A 997 20.22 -30.55 -21.47
C GLY A 997 19.51 -29.75 -20.37
N ALA A 998 19.22 -28.46 -20.61
CA ALA A 998 18.42 -27.65 -19.70
C ALA A 998 16.98 -28.18 -19.62
N ARG A 999 16.45 -28.32 -18.40
CA ARG A 999 15.10 -28.87 -18.12
C ARG A 999 14.48 -28.16 -16.93
N GLY A 1000 13.18 -27.86 -17.03
CA GLY A 1000 12.38 -27.39 -15.91
C GLY A 1000 11.90 -28.53 -15.01
N ALA A 1001 11.46 -28.19 -13.79
CA ALA A 1001 10.83 -29.15 -12.87
C ALA A 1001 9.47 -29.67 -13.38
N ILE A 1002 8.85 -28.92 -14.30
CA ILE A 1002 7.66 -29.29 -15.06
C ILE A 1002 7.89 -28.88 -16.52
N THR A 1003 7.13 -29.46 -17.45
CA THR A 1003 7.08 -29.00 -18.85
C THR A 1003 5.75 -28.31 -19.12
N ALA A 1004 5.79 -27.02 -19.47
CA ALA A 1004 4.59 -26.25 -19.83
C ALA A 1004 4.66 -25.81 -21.31
N THR A 1005 3.65 -26.18 -22.09
CA THR A 1005 3.61 -26.01 -23.56
C THR A 1005 2.18 -25.75 -24.03
N ASP A 1006 2.00 -25.35 -25.28
CA ASP A 1006 0.69 -25.47 -25.93
C ASP A 1006 0.29 -26.96 -26.10
N PRO A 1007 -0.96 -27.29 -26.50
CA PRO A 1007 -1.38 -28.67 -26.72
C PRO A 1007 -0.63 -29.42 -27.84
N ALA A 1008 0.05 -28.71 -28.75
CA ALA A 1008 0.88 -29.27 -29.81
C ALA A 1008 2.36 -29.46 -29.37
N GLY A 1009 2.72 -29.11 -28.13
CA GLY A 1009 4.10 -29.17 -27.62
C GLY A 1009 4.96 -27.96 -28.03
N GLY A 1010 4.33 -26.91 -28.55
CA GLY A 1010 4.91 -25.62 -28.93
C GLY A 1010 5.09 -24.66 -27.75
N ALA A 1011 5.71 -23.52 -28.05
CA ALA A 1011 5.88 -22.42 -27.10
C ALA A 1011 4.52 -21.77 -26.77
N MET A 1012 4.43 -21.15 -25.60
CA MET A 1012 3.28 -20.37 -25.16
C MET A 1012 3.64 -18.89 -25.18
N PRO A 1013 3.22 -18.13 -26.20
CA PRO A 1013 3.51 -16.70 -26.26
C PRO A 1013 3.06 -15.93 -25.02
N VAL A 1014 3.82 -14.91 -24.66
CA VAL A 1014 3.56 -13.97 -23.55
C VAL A 1014 3.25 -14.65 -22.21
N THR A 1015 3.72 -15.88 -22.01
CA THR A 1015 3.45 -16.68 -20.81
C THR A 1015 4.73 -16.88 -20.01
N GLU A 1016 4.63 -16.75 -18.69
CA GLU A 1016 5.67 -17.12 -17.73
C GLU A 1016 5.20 -18.31 -16.89
N THR A 1017 6.09 -19.28 -16.69
CA THR A 1017 5.89 -20.38 -15.75
C THR A 1017 6.85 -20.22 -14.58
N ARG A 1018 6.34 -20.34 -13.36
CA ARG A 1018 7.14 -20.26 -12.13
C ARG A 1018 6.85 -21.46 -11.26
N VAL A 1019 7.90 -22.02 -10.66
CA VAL A 1019 7.82 -23.20 -9.81
C VAL A 1019 8.51 -22.90 -8.49
N TRP A 1020 7.83 -23.22 -7.40
CA TRP A 1020 8.33 -23.18 -6.04
C TRP A 1020 8.34 -24.59 -5.47
N GLN A 1021 9.47 -24.98 -4.91
CA GLN A 1021 9.66 -26.23 -4.18
C GLN A 1021 9.44 -26.01 -2.69
N ASN A 1022 8.64 -26.87 -2.09
CA ASN A 1022 8.33 -26.87 -0.66
C ASN A 1022 8.38 -28.33 -0.17
N GLY A 1023 9.51 -28.74 0.40
CA GLY A 1023 9.78 -30.16 0.63
C GLY A 1023 9.80 -30.95 -0.68
N ASP A 1024 9.02 -32.03 -0.75
CA ASP A 1024 8.85 -32.84 -1.96
C ASP A 1024 7.71 -32.35 -2.86
N SER A 1025 7.01 -31.28 -2.46
CA SER A 1025 5.91 -30.69 -3.20
C SER A 1025 6.39 -29.59 -4.17
N LEU A 1026 5.65 -29.43 -5.26
CA LEU A 1026 5.82 -28.31 -6.18
C LEU A 1026 4.55 -27.46 -6.20
N VAL A 1027 4.67 -26.17 -5.87
CA VAL A 1027 3.66 -25.16 -6.20
C VAL A 1027 4.08 -24.51 -7.50
N PHE A 1028 3.21 -24.42 -8.51
CA PHE A 1028 3.57 -23.77 -9.76
C PHE A 1028 2.44 -22.93 -10.34
N GLY A 1029 2.83 -21.81 -10.94
CA GLY A 1029 1.95 -20.82 -11.55
C GLY A 1029 2.22 -20.70 -13.05
N LEU A 1030 1.17 -20.64 -13.85
CA LEU A 1030 1.23 -20.28 -15.27
C LEU A 1030 0.53 -18.94 -15.45
N TRP A 1031 1.28 -17.91 -15.80
CA TRP A 1031 0.80 -16.54 -15.93
C TRP A 1031 0.94 -16.07 -17.38
N ARG A 1032 -0.20 -15.84 -18.04
CA ARG A 1032 -0.24 -15.20 -19.35
C ARG A 1032 -0.37 -13.70 -19.13
N ARG A 1033 0.71 -12.97 -19.41
CA ARG A 1033 0.85 -11.54 -19.10
C ARG A 1033 -0.04 -10.70 -19.99
N MET A 1034 -0.64 -9.65 -19.47
CA MET A 1034 -1.31 -8.64 -20.29
C MET A 1034 -0.29 -7.79 -21.07
N GLU A 1035 -0.66 -7.37 -22.27
CA GLU A 1035 0.11 -6.40 -23.06
C GLU A 1035 -0.40 -4.98 -22.76
N ASN A 1036 -0.26 -4.53 -21.52
CA ASN A 1036 -0.75 -3.23 -21.04
C ASN A 1036 0.40 -2.29 -20.63
N ALA A 1037 0.15 -0.98 -20.72
CA ALA A 1037 1.03 0.02 -20.12
C ALA A 1037 0.70 0.14 -18.63
N TRP A 1038 1.48 -0.52 -17.78
CA TRP A 1038 1.20 -0.66 -16.35
C TRP A 1038 1.07 0.68 -15.61
N PHE A 1039 1.81 1.68 -16.07
CA PHE A 1039 1.80 3.05 -15.58
C PHE A 1039 0.98 3.95 -16.50
N GLY A 1040 -0.28 3.56 -16.72
CA GLY A 1040 -1.15 4.24 -17.66
C GLY A 1040 -2.61 4.17 -17.21
N PRO A 1041 -3.29 5.30 -17.02
CA PRO A 1041 -4.67 5.31 -16.51
C PRO A 1041 -5.66 4.73 -17.53
N LYS A 1042 -5.26 4.74 -18.81
CA LYS A 1042 -5.94 4.12 -19.96
C LYS A 1042 -5.49 2.68 -20.23
N SER A 1043 -4.85 2.00 -19.28
CA SER A 1043 -4.49 0.57 -19.41
C SER A 1043 -5.73 -0.33 -19.38
N GLY A 1044 -6.66 -0.10 -20.31
CA GLY A 1044 -7.70 -1.04 -20.68
C GLY A 1044 -7.16 -1.90 -21.80
N THR A 1045 -6.54 -3.02 -21.45
CA THR A 1045 -6.51 -4.14 -22.38
C THR A 1045 -7.73 -4.99 -22.08
N VAL A 1046 -8.57 -5.21 -23.08
CA VAL A 1046 -9.62 -6.21 -22.95
C VAL A 1046 -8.90 -7.56 -22.99
N ALA A 1047 -9.03 -8.34 -21.92
CA ALA A 1047 -8.55 -9.71 -21.91
C ALA A 1047 -9.15 -10.46 -23.12
N GLY A 1048 -8.30 -10.94 -24.02
CA GLY A 1048 -8.73 -11.79 -25.12
C GLY A 1048 -9.17 -13.18 -24.63
N GLU A 1049 -9.51 -14.06 -25.56
CA GLU A 1049 -9.93 -15.42 -25.20
C GLU A 1049 -8.83 -16.20 -24.45
N PRO A 1050 -9.21 -17.02 -23.44
CA PRO A 1050 -8.28 -17.88 -22.74
C PRO A 1050 -7.63 -18.87 -23.71
N GLN A 1051 -6.31 -19.07 -23.61
CA GLN A 1051 -5.58 -19.99 -24.50
C GLN A 1051 -5.31 -21.35 -23.85
N PRO A 1052 -5.40 -22.45 -24.60
CA PRO A 1052 -5.15 -23.77 -24.07
C PRO A 1052 -3.65 -23.95 -23.74
N ALA A 1053 -3.37 -24.63 -22.64
CA ALA A 1053 -2.02 -25.00 -22.21
C ALA A 1053 -2.01 -26.44 -21.69
N ARG A 1054 -0.85 -27.09 -21.84
CA ARG A 1054 -0.56 -28.42 -21.32
C ARG A 1054 0.63 -28.33 -20.38
N VAL A 1055 0.46 -28.85 -19.16
CA VAL A 1055 1.55 -29.09 -18.21
C VAL A 1055 1.80 -30.60 -18.12
N SER A 1056 3.05 -31.01 -18.18
CA SER A 1056 3.49 -32.40 -18.02
C SER A 1056 4.49 -32.54 -16.86
N LEU A 1057 4.41 -33.65 -16.15
CA LEU A 1057 5.20 -34.01 -14.98
C LEU A 1057 5.94 -35.32 -15.27
N ASP A 1058 7.16 -35.45 -14.72
CA ASP A 1058 8.01 -36.63 -14.95
C ASP A 1058 7.45 -37.91 -14.28
N LYS A 1059 6.60 -37.75 -13.26
CA LYS A 1059 5.98 -38.85 -12.52
C LYS A 1059 4.55 -38.50 -12.10
N PRO A 1060 3.67 -39.50 -11.93
CA PRO A 1060 2.33 -39.28 -11.42
C PRO A 1060 2.38 -38.56 -10.06
N SER A 1061 1.62 -37.48 -9.92
CA SER A 1061 1.51 -36.71 -8.68
C SER A 1061 0.06 -36.29 -8.45
N TYR A 1062 -0.36 -36.18 -7.20
CA TYR A 1062 -1.65 -35.62 -6.84
C TYR A 1062 -1.66 -34.12 -7.10
N ILE A 1063 -2.53 -33.67 -8.01
CA ILE A 1063 -2.61 -32.28 -8.43
C ILE A 1063 -3.84 -31.60 -7.84
N TYR A 1064 -3.66 -30.41 -7.28
CA TYR A 1064 -4.73 -29.53 -6.81
C TYR A 1064 -4.73 -28.26 -7.65
N ASP A 1065 -5.85 -27.96 -8.29
CA ASP A 1065 -6.08 -26.69 -8.98
C ASP A 1065 -6.65 -25.67 -7.99
N LEU A 1066 -5.86 -24.64 -7.67
CA LEU A 1066 -6.23 -23.62 -6.69
C LEU A 1066 -7.47 -22.82 -7.12
N ARG A 1067 -7.60 -22.53 -8.42
CA ARG A 1067 -8.70 -21.71 -8.95
C ARG A 1067 -9.99 -22.52 -9.06
N ALA A 1068 -9.89 -23.79 -9.46
CA ALA A 1068 -11.05 -24.67 -9.56
C ALA A 1068 -11.46 -25.28 -8.21
N HIS A 1069 -10.62 -25.18 -7.18
CA HIS A 1069 -10.78 -25.85 -5.88
C HIS A 1069 -11.01 -27.36 -6.02
N LYS A 1070 -10.20 -28.01 -6.86
CA LYS A 1070 -10.35 -29.43 -7.21
C LYS A 1070 -9.04 -30.19 -7.13
N CYS A 1071 -9.10 -31.39 -6.54
CA CYS A 1071 -8.09 -32.42 -6.74
C CYS A 1071 -8.34 -33.09 -8.09
N LEU A 1072 -7.33 -33.08 -8.97
CA LEU A 1072 -7.37 -33.73 -10.29
C LEU A 1072 -6.91 -35.20 -10.23
N GLY A 1073 -6.61 -35.71 -9.03
CA GLY A 1073 -6.08 -37.05 -8.81
C GLY A 1073 -4.59 -37.16 -9.10
N SER A 1074 -4.09 -38.40 -9.09
CA SER A 1074 -2.70 -38.72 -9.44
C SER A 1074 -2.55 -38.75 -10.95
N VAL A 1075 -1.95 -37.70 -11.52
CA VAL A 1075 -1.80 -37.53 -12.98
C VAL A 1075 -0.38 -37.10 -13.34
N THR A 1076 0.00 -37.32 -14.59
CA THR A 1076 1.25 -36.81 -15.19
C THR A 1076 1.01 -35.62 -16.11
N GLN A 1077 -0.25 -35.29 -16.40
CA GLN A 1077 -0.61 -34.25 -17.35
C GLN A 1077 -1.82 -33.44 -16.87
N ILE A 1078 -1.75 -32.13 -17.07
CA ILE A 1078 -2.84 -31.18 -16.82
C ILE A 1078 -3.11 -30.44 -18.13
N ASN A 1079 -4.36 -30.46 -18.59
CA ASN A 1079 -4.81 -29.58 -19.67
C ASN A 1079 -5.62 -28.44 -19.05
N THR A 1080 -5.24 -27.20 -19.34
CA THR A 1080 -5.85 -26.01 -18.74
C THR A 1080 -6.03 -24.89 -19.77
N ARG A 1081 -6.65 -23.79 -19.37
CA ARG A 1081 -6.76 -22.58 -20.18
C ARG A 1081 -6.24 -21.37 -19.40
N LEU A 1082 -5.34 -20.60 -20.01
CA LEU A 1082 -4.70 -19.44 -19.42
C LEU A 1082 -5.45 -18.16 -19.80
N LYS A 1083 -5.97 -17.47 -18.78
CA LYS A 1083 -6.55 -16.14 -18.91
C LYS A 1083 -5.44 -15.08 -18.92
N TRP A 1084 -5.69 -13.97 -19.61
CA TRP A 1084 -4.83 -12.80 -19.52
C TRP A 1084 -4.85 -12.24 -18.10
N GLY A 1085 -3.68 -11.92 -17.56
CA GLY A 1085 -3.51 -11.27 -16.26
C GLY A 1085 -3.88 -12.08 -15.04
N ARG A 1086 -4.37 -13.31 -15.21
CA ARG A 1086 -4.92 -14.14 -14.14
C ARG A 1086 -4.33 -15.55 -14.21
N PRO A 1087 -3.30 -15.83 -13.40
CA PRO A 1087 -2.58 -17.09 -13.46
C PRO A 1087 -3.40 -18.26 -12.93
N ASN A 1088 -3.04 -19.45 -13.39
CA ASN A 1088 -3.48 -20.70 -12.78
C ASN A 1088 -2.38 -21.22 -11.86
N PHE A 1089 -2.74 -21.52 -10.61
CA PHE A 1089 -1.83 -22.08 -9.62
C PHE A 1089 -2.22 -23.52 -9.30
N TYR A 1090 -1.19 -24.36 -9.20
CA TYR A 1090 -1.33 -25.77 -8.90
C TYR A 1090 -0.39 -26.18 -7.77
N LEU A 1091 -0.83 -27.14 -6.97
CA LEU A 1091 0.02 -27.88 -6.04
C LEU A 1091 0.16 -29.31 -6.52
N SER A 1092 1.39 -29.80 -6.59
CA SER A 1092 1.75 -31.18 -6.91
C SER A 1092 2.38 -31.86 -5.70
N LEU A 1093 1.79 -32.98 -5.30
CA LEU A 1093 2.20 -33.78 -4.14
C LEU A 1093 2.37 -35.26 -4.48
N PRO A 1094 3.27 -35.99 -3.79
CA PRO A 1094 3.38 -37.43 -3.95
C PRO A 1094 2.21 -38.22 -3.33
N TYR A 1095 1.30 -37.56 -2.60
CA TYR A 1095 0.16 -38.18 -1.92
C TYR A 1095 -1.06 -37.23 -1.87
N GLU A 1096 -2.21 -37.77 -1.47
CA GLU A 1096 -3.46 -37.02 -1.35
C GLU A 1096 -3.58 -36.30 0.01
N ILE A 1097 -4.02 -35.03 0.03
CA ILE A 1097 -4.30 -34.25 1.23
C ILE A 1097 -5.58 -34.80 1.86
N LYS A 1098 -5.48 -35.33 3.09
CA LYS A 1098 -6.63 -35.86 3.83
C LYS A 1098 -6.61 -35.44 5.29
N GLY A 1099 -7.78 -35.56 5.92
CA GLY A 1099 -7.89 -35.56 7.36
C GLY A 1099 -7.50 -34.24 8.02
N LEU A 1100 -7.84 -33.10 7.41
CA LEU A 1100 -7.79 -31.81 8.09
C LEU A 1100 -8.64 -31.89 9.36
N ARG A 1101 -8.06 -31.52 10.50
CA ARG A 1101 -8.71 -31.51 11.80
C ARG A 1101 -8.31 -30.27 12.57
N VAL A 1102 -9.27 -29.68 13.26
CA VAL A 1102 -9.03 -28.68 14.30
C VAL A 1102 -9.63 -29.20 15.60
N THR A 1103 -8.83 -29.20 16.67
CA THR A 1103 -9.25 -29.67 17.99
C THR A 1103 -9.01 -28.58 19.03
N LEU A 1104 -9.97 -28.43 19.94
CA LEU A 1104 -9.85 -27.54 21.10
C LEU A 1104 -9.56 -28.37 22.36
N PRO A 1105 -8.96 -27.77 23.41
CA PRO A 1105 -8.80 -28.42 24.70
C PRO A 1105 -10.15 -28.83 25.29
N ALA A 1106 -10.18 -29.89 26.10
CA ALA A 1106 -11.38 -30.29 26.81
C ALA A 1106 -11.76 -29.26 27.88
N GLY A 1107 -13.05 -28.95 28.00
CA GLY A 1107 -13.58 -27.97 28.96
C GLY A 1107 -13.95 -26.63 28.35
N THR A 1108 -14.57 -25.76 29.16
CA THR A 1108 -14.92 -24.40 28.74
C THR A 1108 -13.71 -23.49 28.91
N PRO A 1109 -13.24 -22.78 27.86
CA PRO A 1109 -12.14 -21.83 27.99
C PRO A 1109 -12.43 -20.80 29.09
N LYS A 1110 -11.42 -20.55 29.93
CA LYS A 1110 -11.52 -19.52 30.96
C LYS A 1110 -11.33 -18.15 30.32
N VAL A 1111 -12.24 -17.24 30.63
CA VAL A 1111 -12.16 -15.84 30.21
C VAL A 1111 -10.82 -15.22 30.65
N GLY A 1112 -10.19 -14.47 29.76
CA GLY A 1112 -8.89 -13.83 29.99
C GLY A 1112 -7.70 -14.77 30.05
N GLN A 1113 -7.87 -16.07 29.77
CA GLN A 1113 -6.79 -17.04 29.72
C GLN A 1113 -6.64 -17.60 28.31
N PRO A 1114 -5.41 -17.67 27.76
CA PRO A 1114 -5.21 -18.25 26.46
C PRO A 1114 -5.42 -19.77 26.50
N PHE A 1115 -5.98 -20.30 25.42
CA PHE A 1115 -6.09 -21.72 25.14
C PHE A 1115 -5.61 -21.99 23.71
N VAL A 1116 -5.24 -23.24 23.41
CA VAL A 1116 -4.58 -23.55 22.14
C VAL A 1116 -5.43 -24.49 21.31
N ALA A 1117 -5.80 -24.06 20.11
CA ALA A 1117 -6.36 -24.93 19.09
C ALA A 1117 -5.22 -25.65 18.36
N SER A 1118 -5.31 -26.97 18.23
CA SER A 1118 -4.39 -27.76 17.42
C SER A 1118 -4.97 -28.00 16.03
N ILE A 1119 -4.22 -27.63 15.01
CA ILE A 1119 -4.57 -27.87 13.60
C ILE A 1119 -3.66 -28.97 13.07
N SER A 1120 -4.23 -29.97 12.41
CA SER A 1120 -3.46 -31.06 11.83
C SER A 1120 -4.01 -31.56 10.50
N LEU A 1121 -3.11 -32.04 9.64
CA LEU A 1121 -3.38 -32.79 8.42
C LEU A 1121 -2.85 -34.22 8.58
N ASN A 1122 -3.54 -35.19 7.98
CA ASN A 1122 -3.05 -36.56 7.91
C ASN A 1122 -2.10 -36.69 6.71
N ILE A 1123 -0.80 -36.52 6.97
CA ILE A 1123 0.25 -36.61 5.95
C ILE A 1123 1.27 -37.70 6.31
N PRO A 1124 2.04 -38.23 5.34
CA PRO A 1124 3.11 -39.19 5.61
C PRO A 1124 4.13 -38.67 6.64
N PRO A 1125 4.64 -39.50 7.56
CA PRO A 1125 5.58 -39.06 8.60
C PRO A 1125 6.89 -38.44 8.08
N THR A 1126 7.29 -38.78 6.86
CA THR A 1126 8.51 -38.28 6.20
C THR A 1126 8.31 -36.96 5.48
N ALA A 1127 7.06 -36.49 5.31
CA ALA A 1127 6.72 -35.25 4.64
C ALA A 1127 7.33 -34.03 5.37
N LYS A 1128 7.88 -33.09 4.60
CA LYS A 1128 8.58 -31.89 5.09
C LYS A 1128 7.91 -30.59 4.64
N GLU A 1129 7.02 -30.69 3.67
CA GLU A 1129 6.24 -29.62 3.10
C GLU A 1129 5.36 -28.92 4.15
N LYS A 1130 5.22 -27.62 3.95
CA LYS A 1130 4.31 -26.77 4.69
C LYS A 1130 2.96 -26.67 3.97
N PHE A 1131 1.88 -26.50 4.71
CA PHE A 1131 0.55 -26.23 4.16
C PHE A 1131 0.00 -24.94 4.71
N ALA A 1132 -0.67 -24.13 3.88
CA ALA A 1132 -1.32 -22.91 4.34
C ALA A 1132 -2.78 -23.17 4.67
N CYS A 1133 -3.20 -22.70 5.85
CA CYS A 1133 -4.59 -22.71 6.28
C CYS A 1133 -5.06 -21.28 6.57
N TRP A 1134 -6.20 -20.91 6.02
CA TRP A 1134 -6.91 -19.71 6.42
C TRP A 1134 -7.74 -20.00 7.67
N VAL A 1135 -7.50 -19.22 8.73
CA VAL A 1135 -8.18 -19.37 10.01
C VAL A 1135 -9.06 -18.16 10.26
N GLN A 1136 -10.29 -18.43 10.68
CA GLN A 1136 -11.27 -17.43 11.07
C GLN A 1136 -11.88 -17.80 12.43
N VAL A 1137 -11.85 -16.87 13.38
CA VAL A 1137 -12.81 -16.88 14.49
C VAL A 1137 -14.16 -16.38 13.97
N VAL A 1138 -15.23 -17.02 14.42
CA VAL A 1138 -16.61 -16.67 14.10
C VAL A 1138 -17.37 -16.49 15.41
N ASP A 1139 -17.99 -15.32 15.56
CA ASP A 1139 -18.76 -14.95 16.74
C ASP A 1139 -20.16 -15.60 16.78
N PRO A 1140 -20.92 -15.43 17.87
CA PRO A 1140 -22.27 -15.99 18.00
C PRO A 1140 -23.29 -15.45 16.98
N GLU A 1141 -23.02 -14.30 16.35
CA GLU A 1141 -23.86 -13.73 15.28
C GLU A 1141 -23.47 -14.25 13.88
N GLY A 1142 -22.40 -15.04 13.78
CA GLY A 1142 -21.88 -15.56 12.52
C GLY A 1142 -20.92 -14.61 11.80
N LYS A 1143 -20.50 -13.51 12.43
CA LYS A 1143 -19.50 -12.59 11.87
C LYS A 1143 -18.09 -13.09 12.18
N SER A 1144 -17.15 -12.78 11.29
CA SER A 1144 -15.73 -13.06 11.54
C SER A 1144 -15.00 -11.76 11.86
N PRO A 1145 -14.64 -11.48 13.12
CA PRO A 1145 -13.96 -10.24 13.46
C PRO A 1145 -12.52 -10.21 12.93
N LEU A 1146 -12.02 -9.02 12.57
CA LEU A 1146 -10.69 -8.84 11.97
C LEU A 1146 -9.55 -9.47 12.79
N TRP A 1147 -9.58 -9.34 14.12
CA TRP A 1147 -8.56 -9.91 15.02
C TRP A 1147 -8.44 -11.44 14.94
N GLY A 1148 -9.51 -12.10 14.50
CA GLY A 1148 -9.62 -13.56 14.44
C GLY A 1148 -9.28 -14.15 13.07
N ARG A 1149 -8.82 -13.34 12.12
CA ARG A 1149 -8.52 -13.72 10.74
C ARG A 1149 -7.01 -13.78 10.53
N GLN A 1150 -6.45 -14.93 10.19
CA GLN A 1150 -5.02 -15.07 9.92
C GLN A 1150 -4.67 -16.31 9.09
N VAL A 1151 -3.53 -16.25 8.41
CA VAL A 1151 -2.90 -17.42 7.79
C VAL A 1151 -2.11 -18.19 8.85
N VAL A 1152 -2.26 -19.51 8.86
CA VAL A 1152 -1.46 -20.43 9.68
C VAL A 1152 -0.75 -21.43 8.77
N LEU A 1153 0.57 -21.48 8.85
CA LEU A 1153 1.37 -22.47 8.14
C LEU A 1153 1.55 -23.73 9.00
N LEU A 1154 1.09 -24.87 8.49
CA LEU A 1154 1.26 -26.18 9.10
C LEU A 1154 2.63 -26.76 8.73
N ALA A 1155 3.58 -26.73 9.66
CA ALA A 1155 4.86 -27.40 9.48
C ALA A 1155 4.71 -28.89 9.75
N LYS A 1156 5.12 -29.75 8.80
CA LYS A 1156 4.92 -31.21 8.90
C LYS A 1156 3.45 -31.56 9.21
N GLY A 1157 2.53 -30.82 8.58
CA GLY A 1157 1.09 -31.00 8.73
C GLY A 1157 0.52 -30.61 10.09
N LYS A 1158 1.23 -29.86 10.94
CA LYS A 1158 0.74 -29.45 12.27
C LYS A 1158 1.01 -27.98 12.56
N ALA A 1159 0.09 -27.34 13.30
CA ALA A 1159 0.32 -26.04 13.92
C ALA A 1159 -0.48 -25.92 15.23
N GLN A 1160 -0.02 -25.01 16.08
CA GLN A 1160 -0.70 -24.60 17.30
C GLN A 1160 -1.16 -23.16 17.15
N LEU A 1161 -2.44 -22.92 17.40
CA LEU A 1161 -3.07 -21.62 17.28
C LEU A 1161 -3.53 -21.15 18.67
N PRO A 1162 -2.86 -20.16 19.28
CA PRO A 1162 -3.34 -19.56 20.50
C PRO A 1162 -4.62 -18.75 20.24
N LEU A 1163 -5.63 -18.98 21.07
CA LEU A 1163 -6.92 -18.29 21.10
C LEU A 1163 -7.18 -17.80 22.53
N MET A 1164 -8.07 -16.82 22.67
CA MET A 1164 -8.47 -16.30 23.98
C MET A 1164 -9.89 -15.76 23.91
N THR A 1165 -10.63 -15.95 25.00
CA THR A 1165 -11.93 -15.31 25.23
C THR A 1165 -11.72 -14.05 26.06
N ALA A 1166 -12.09 -12.89 25.51
CA ALA A 1166 -12.01 -11.60 26.19
C ALA A 1166 -13.09 -11.46 27.27
N PHE A 1167 -12.88 -10.59 28.26
CA PHE A 1167 -13.85 -10.36 29.35
C PHE A 1167 -15.17 -9.71 28.90
N ASN A 1168 -15.18 -9.11 27.72
CA ASN A 1168 -16.36 -8.52 27.10
C ASN A 1168 -16.76 -9.21 25.80
N ASP A 1169 -16.23 -10.41 25.52
CA ASP A 1169 -16.75 -11.22 24.43
C ASP A 1169 -18.21 -11.57 24.70
N ARG A 1170 -19.04 -11.49 23.66
CA ARG A 1170 -20.46 -11.78 23.80
C ARG A 1170 -20.68 -13.24 24.22
N PRO A 1171 -21.58 -13.51 25.19
CA PRO A 1171 -22.00 -14.86 25.50
C PRO A 1171 -22.59 -15.58 24.28
N GLY A 1172 -22.32 -16.87 24.18
CA GLY A 1172 -22.82 -17.71 23.09
C GLY A 1172 -21.78 -18.64 22.49
N LYS A 1173 -22.14 -19.28 21.38
CA LYS A 1173 -21.31 -20.27 20.70
C LYS A 1173 -20.35 -19.59 19.71
N TRP A 1174 -19.07 -19.64 20.04
CA TRP A 1174 -17.99 -19.20 19.17
C TRP A 1174 -17.40 -20.38 18.40
N ARG A 1175 -16.84 -20.12 17.22
CA ARG A 1175 -16.22 -21.14 16.37
C ARG A 1175 -14.86 -20.68 15.87
N VAL A 1176 -13.94 -21.63 15.72
CA VAL A 1176 -12.74 -21.48 14.90
C VAL A 1176 -12.95 -22.30 13.63
N ARG A 1177 -12.95 -21.62 12.49
CA ARG A 1177 -13.02 -22.21 11.15
C ARG A 1177 -11.63 -22.23 10.55
N VAL A 1178 -11.23 -23.39 10.05
CA VAL A 1178 -9.93 -23.61 9.39
C VAL A 1178 -10.19 -24.16 8.00
N LYS A 1179 -9.62 -23.50 6.99
CA LYS A 1179 -9.73 -23.88 5.59
C LYS A 1179 -8.33 -24.10 5.00
N GLU A 1180 -8.05 -25.30 4.52
CA GLU A 1180 -6.78 -25.58 3.83
C GLU A 1180 -6.85 -25.06 2.38
N LEU A 1181 -5.79 -24.39 1.94
CA LEU A 1181 -5.75 -23.57 0.72
C LEU A 1181 -6.05 -24.36 -0.56
N PHE A 1182 -5.40 -25.51 -0.80
CA PHE A 1182 -5.45 -26.20 -2.10
C PHE A 1182 -6.55 -27.26 -2.19
N SER A 1183 -6.75 -28.06 -1.14
CA SER A 1183 -7.86 -29.01 -1.05
C SER A 1183 -9.21 -28.33 -0.85
N ASN A 1184 -9.21 -27.06 -0.43
CA ASN A 1184 -10.41 -26.27 -0.10
C ASN A 1184 -11.26 -26.90 1.03
N THR A 1185 -10.70 -27.88 1.76
CA THR A 1185 -11.38 -28.56 2.87
C THR A 1185 -11.53 -27.59 4.02
N THR A 1186 -12.73 -27.50 4.58
CA THR A 1186 -13.02 -26.67 5.75
C THR A 1186 -13.45 -27.53 6.92
N VAL A 1187 -12.90 -27.24 8.10
CA VAL A 1187 -13.30 -27.83 9.37
C VAL A 1187 -13.54 -26.74 10.40
N GLU A 1188 -14.37 -27.03 11.38
CA GLU A 1188 -14.65 -26.12 12.48
C GLU A 1188 -14.57 -26.84 13.82
N ALA A 1189 -14.18 -26.12 14.86
CA ALA A 1189 -14.42 -26.50 16.25
C ALA A 1189 -15.08 -25.32 16.97
N SER A 1190 -15.83 -25.60 18.03
CA SER A 1190 -16.57 -24.58 18.77
C SER A 1190 -16.30 -24.62 20.26
N TRP A 1191 -16.39 -23.47 20.89
CA TRP A 1191 -16.45 -23.33 22.34
C TRP A 1191 -17.60 -22.38 22.72
N THR A 1192 -18.00 -22.40 23.98
CA THR A 1192 -19.06 -21.53 24.49
C THR A 1192 -18.45 -20.50 25.43
N VAL A 1193 -18.83 -19.24 25.24
CA VAL A 1193 -18.57 -18.16 26.20
C VAL A 1193 -19.83 -18.00 27.04
N GLN A 1194 -19.66 -18.02 28.37
CA GLN A 1194 -20.76 -17.95 29.34
C GLN A 1194 -21.24 -16.53 29.57
#